data_AF-A0AAX6SJB1-F1
#
_entry.id   AF-A0AAX6SJB1-F1
#
_cell.length_a   1.000
_cell.length_b   1.000
_cell.length_c   1.000
_cell.angle_alpha   90.00
_cell.angle_beta   90.00
_cell.angle_gamma   90.00
#
_symmetry.space_group_name_H-M   'P 1'
#
loop_
_entity.id
_entity.type
_entity.pdbx_description
1 polymer ?
#
loop_
_entity_poly.entity_id
_entity_poly.type
_entity_poly.pdbx_seq_one_letter_code
_entity_poly.pdbx_strand_id
1 'polypeptide(L)'
;MESHVRETALEEFRLQAEQWDVERRELQFIVQEQDSAVQNMHKKVEQLEREHMECSNLLQRQTSELEFSTQREECLRKEFEATTLRVRKLEENIEVERAAHLESKFNSEIIQLRIRDLEGALQVEKASQAEAVADLEMIKNEFKEVESAYEREKHNAQKSFEKLNLLEREYFSKNKKLNEEIEQQKQVIIDLSKRLQYNEKSCSELQEELVMAKKHQAFLVETCENNVKELESILDSFTVSGQWTSGIHKDKDKPPSFSAVLETLRCTLTDYQSKLEDASNELNSMNDAKEKASNELDSTKLKIEFHTKNIKELQDKLAEVRKELSHLRTKCADREALISTLKVELQNVLHCWEKEKSRAAQYESELQKLSQAFHKDTEEKLTFLHTLYQHLVAGCVLMKQPEGMLDKFSWSELCAVLQENVDALVADLNRANEKVSHLEYICKNKSDTMRELQQTQEDTFNKVAEQIKAQESCWHKRKKELELQYSERLLKLQKRAQKFQEIAEKNMDKLNYIEKSHAQLILENSQFKNVLSKTQREQTSLLAACALMAGALYPLYSRSCALSTQRDFLQEQVNTFELFKLEIRTLVEALSAVEEKKQEEAKMKKKPFKGLIRVFRKGVIAILAANRLKILGQSCGSLFTWMESFKEGIGMLVCTGEPKDKLKFPKHQKEQLCCLQALSWLTSSDLLAAIISSMAELQEVISKTDPNSRICGHLLISTAKNSFAKLMDKISLAMESIPLHSSRSITYVEKDSLVQRLTRGLHKVNTLAPKYGLRGHVPIMKSIASLQKQIFGFTQRLHAAEVERRSLRLEVSEFKRNTNEMKKELDKIRGLQMQLNDCKHSKLITHEKFESACEELNNALLREQQAQMLLNEQAQQLQELNCRLELHSSEEADKNQTLGEAVKCLSEAKMELRRKDQSLRQLNRHLTQLEQDKRRLEENIRDAESALRMAAKDKECVVYHMRTVGSMLRKVRDQISLSRSAASRNDFALQLPKLHLETFAMEGLKGRPEVVACQAMIKSFMDIYQLASARIATLEKEMTSHRSHIATLKLELHTACLRENESLQSTGSRNHSNLSIPSRAALPADTVGVGNFLSLQAELDTTYAFLKETFINTAPHALTSPRSFPVTMSASVKGPTQIGL
;
A
#
# COMPACT_ATOMS: atom_id res chain seq x y z
N MET A 1 30.94 -123.38 205.86
CA MET A 1 30.15 -122.76 204.77
C MET A 1 30.95 -121.79 203.90
N GLU A 2 32.14 -121.32 204.30
CA GLU A 2 32.87 -120.28 203.54
C GLU A 2 33.39 -120.67 202.15
N SER A 3 33.59 -121.97 201.86
CA SER A 3 34.17 -122.41 200.57
C SER A 3 33.31 -122.04 199.35
N HIS A 4 31.98 -122.04 199.49
CA HIS A 4 31.08 -121.95 198.33
C HIS A 4 30.97 -120.54 197.72
N VAL A 5 31.28 -119.49 198.49
CA VAL A 5 31.08 -118.09 198.07
C VAL A 5 32.24 -117.58 197.20
N ARG A 6 33.45 -118.13 197.34
CA ARG A 6 34.61 -117.74 196.52
C ARG A 6 34.54 -118.24 195.07
N GLU A 7 33.90 -119.38 194.86
CA GLU A 7 33.89 -120.06 193.57
C GLU A 7 32.98 -119.33 192.56
N THR A 8 31.81 -118.85 193.01
CA THR A 8 30.86 -118.10 192.18
C THR A 8 31.45 -116.77 191.67
N ALA A 9 32.13 -116.03 192.55
CA ALA A 9 32.68 -114.71 192.21
C ALA A 9 33.82 -114.76 191.17
N LEU A 10 34.57 -115.87 191.09
CA LEU A 10 35.63 -116.03 190.09
C LEU A 10 35.07 -116.23 188.68
N GLU A 11 33.98 -116.95 188.53
CA GLU A 11 33.41 -117.25 187.22
C GLU A 11 32.63 -116.05 186.63
N GLU A 12 32.05 -115.19 187.47
CA GLU A 12 31.49 -113.89 187.05
C GLU A 12 32.56 -112.96 186.43
N PHE A 13 33.73 -112.84 187.06
CA PHE A 13 34.85 -112.08 186.49
C PHE A 13 35.37 -112.68 185.18
N ARG A 14 35.28 -114.00 185.02
CA ARG A 14 35.70 -114.70 183.81
C ARG A 14 34.78 -114.42 182.63
N LEU A 15 33.47 -114.49 182.87
CA LEU A 15 32.44 -114.12 181.89
C LEU A 15 32.55 -112.65 181.47
N GLN A 16 32.82 -111.73 182.42
CA GLN A 16 33.12 -110.34 182.07
C GLN A 16 34.35 -110.24 181.16
N ALA A 17 35.47 -110.87 181.52
CA ALA A 17 36.71 -110.78 180.74
C ALA A 17 36.52 -111.27 179.29
N GLU A 18 35.78 -112.35 179.07
CA GLU A 18 35.45 -112.82 177.72
C GLU A 18 34.56 -111.82 176.95
N GLN A 19 33.59 -111.19 177.63
CA GLN A 19 32.75 -110.14 177.01
C GLN A 19 33.58 -108.92 176.58
N TRP A 20 34.49 -108.41 177.44
CA TRP A 20 35.40 -107.31 177.09
C TRP A 20 36.34 -107.67 175.91
N ASP A 21 36.72 -108.94 175.76
CA ASP A 21 37.53 -109.43 174.63
C ASP A 21 36.70 -109.66 173.36
N VAL A 22 35.37 -109.84 173.44
CA VAL A 22 34.47 -109.79 172.27
C VAL A 22 34.25 -108.35 171.83
N GLU A 23 33.85 -107.45 172.74
CA GLU A 23 33.60 -106.03 172.45
C GLU A 23 34.84 -105.35 171.85
N ARG A 24 36.05 -105.67 172.34
CA ARG A 24 37.30 -105.14 171.77
C ARG A 24 37.54 -105.62 170.34
N ARG A 25 37.15 -106.86 169.99
CA ARG A 25 37.28 -107.40 168.62
C ARG A 25 36.25 -106.79 167.68
N GLU A 26 35.01 -106.56 168.13
CA GLU A 26 34.01 -105.84 167.34
C GLU A 26 34.44 -104.38 167.10
N LEU A 27 34.90 -103.66 168.13
CA LEU A 27 35.42 -102.30 167.98
C LEU A 27 36.64 -102.25 167.05
N GLN A 28 37.55 -103.22 167.13
CA GLN A 28 38.72 -103.29 166.24
C GLN A 28 38.31 -103.59 164.79
N PHE A 29 37.31 -104.44 164.56
CA PHE A 29 36.73 -104.68 163.24
C PHE A 29 36.06 -103.41 162.68
N ILE A 30 35.25 -102.72 163.48
CA ILE A 30 34.58 -101.47 163.09
C ILE A 30 35.61 -100.39 162.74
N VAL A 31 36.68 -100.22 163.52
CA VAL A 31 37.77 -99.27 163.20
C VAL A 31 38.45 -99.65 161.89
N GLN A 32 38.74 -100.93 161.65
CA GLN A 32 39.37 -101.39 160.42
C GLN A 32 38.46 -101.25 159.19
N GLU A 33 37.14 -101.43 159.35
CA GLU A 33 36.14 -101.17 158.33
C GLU A 33 36.04 -99.66 158.02
N GLN A 34 36.01 -98.80 159.05
CA GLN A 34 36.02 -97.34 158.89
C GLN A 34 37.30 -96.83 158.21
N ASP A 35 38.48 -97.32 158.59
CA ASP A 35 39.75 -97.00 157.90
C ASP A 35 39.69 -97.42 156.41
N SER A 36 39.10 -98.58 156.11
CA SER A 36 38.91 -99.03 154.72
C SER A 36 37.93 -98.13 153.95
N ALA A 37 36.87 -97.64 154.61
CA ALA A 37 35.91 -96.71 154.04
C ALA A 37 36.53 -95.33 153.80
N VAL A 38 37.33 -94.81 154.74
CA VAL A 38 38.08 -93.55 154.62
C VAL A 38 39.11 -93.64 153.49
N GLN A 39 39.88 -94.72 153.38
CA GLN A 39 40.82 -94.91 152.26
C GLN A 39 40.10 -94.99 150.90
N ASN A 40 38.94 -95.65 150.84
CA ASN A 40 38.12 -95.71 149.62
C ASN A 40 37.47 -94.36 149.30
N MET A 41 37.13 -93.54 150.30
CA MET A 41 36.69 -92.15 150.08
C MET A 41 37.83 -91.26 149.61
N HIS A 42 39.03 -91.36 150.17
CA HIS A 42 40.19 -90.56 149.75
C HIS A 42 40.54 -90.82 148.28
N LYS A 43 40.59 -92.09 147.87
CA LYS A 43 40.78 -92.49 146.46
C LYS A 43 39.66 -91.96 145.54
N LYS A 44 38.42 -91.85 146.02
CA LYS A 44 37.31 -91.23 145.27
C LYS A 44 37.47 -89.71 145.17
N VAL A 45 37.96 -89.03 146.20
CA VAL A 45 38.27 -87.59 146.14
C VAL A 45 39.41 -87.35 145.15
N GLU A 46 40.53 -88.07 145.26
CA GLU A 46 41.65 -88.00 144.30
C GLU A 46 41.24 -88.31 142.85
N GLN A 47 40.23 -89.16 142.65
CA GLN A 47 39.64 -89.46 141.34
C GLN A 47 38.79 -88.29 140.83
N LEU A 48 37.87 -87.77 141.65
CA LEU A 48 37.03 -86.63 141.32
C LEU A 48 37.81 -85.33 141.11
N GLU A 49 38.91 -85.12 141.86
CA GLU A 49 39.81 -83.98 141.67
C GLU A 49 40.56 -84.07 140.33
N ARG A 50 41.03 -85.27 139.93
CA ARG A 50 41.62 -85.48 138.60
C ARG A 50 40.59 -85.27 137.49
N GLU A 51 39.38 -85.82 137.63
CA GLU A 51 38.28 -85.62 136.67
C GLU A 51 37.87 -84.15 136.57
N HIS A 52 37.77 -83.44 137.70
CA HIS A 52 37.48 -82.00 137.73
C HIS A 52 38.60 -81.17 137.07
N MET A 53 39.86 -81.49 137.33
CA MET A 53 40.99 -80.83 136.65
C MET A 53 41.02 -81.13 135.15
N GLU A 54 40.69 -82.35 134.73
CA GLU A 54 40.58 -82.69 133.31
C GLU A 54 39.41 -81.96 132.62
N CYS A 55 38.24 -81.89 133.27
CA CYS A 55 37.12 -81.07 132.81
C CYS A 55 37.45 -79.57 132.75
N SER A 56 38.15 -79.02 133.75
CA SER A 56 38.58 -77.61 133.76
C SER A 56 39.57 -77.31 132.64
N ASN A 57 40.52 -78.22 132.38
CA ASN A 57 41.45 -78.10 131.24
C ASN A 57 40.72 -78.21 129.89
N LEU A 58 39.69 -79.07 129.79
CA LEU A 58 38.86 -79.18 128.58
C LEU A 58 38.05 -77.92 128.32
N LEU A 59 37.40 -77.36 129.36
CA LEU A 59 36.65 -76.09 129.28
C LEU A 59 37.57 -74.92 128.91
N GLN A 60 38.79 -74.86 129.47
CA GLN A 60 39.75 -73.81 129.12
C GLN A 60 40.20 -73.92 127.65
N ARG A 61 40.43 -75.15 127.13
CA ARG A 61 40.71 -75.37 125.71
C ARG A 61 39.54 -74.93 124.83
N GLN A 62 38.32 -75.40 125.13
CA GLN A 62 37.10 -75.02 124.39
C GLN A 62 36.86 -73.51 124.41
N THR A 63 37.16 -72.83 125.52
CA THR A 63 37.08 -71.35 125.61
C THR A 63 38.10 -70.70 124.67
N SER A 64 39.36 -71.15 124.67
CA SER A 64 40.39 -70.62 123.75
C SER A 64 40.11 -70.94 122.27
N GLU A 65 39.47 -72.07 121.97
CA GLU A 65 39.02 -72.43 120.62
C GLU A 65 37.85 -71.54 120.17
N LEU A 66 36.92 -71.19 121.07
CA LEU A 66 35.84 -70.23 120.81
C LEU A 66 36.36 -68.79 120.64
N GLU A 67 37.34 -68.37 121.44
CA GLU A 67 38.03 -67.08 121.27
C GLU A 67 38.76 -66.99 119.93
N PHE A 68 39.50 -68.04 119.54
CA PHE A 68 40.14 -68.11 118.23
C PHE A 68 39.12 -68.16 117.08
N SER A 69 38.02 -68.90 117.25
CA SER A 69 36.95 -68.99 116.25
C SER A 69 36.23 -67.65 116.05
N THR A 70 35.93 -66.93 117.14
CA THR A 70 35.27 -65.61 117.07
C THR A 70 36.19 -64.53 116.52
N GLN A 71 37.48 -64.52 116.88
CA GLN A 71 38.48 -63.64 116.23
C GLN A 71 38.59 -63.95 114.73
N ARG A 72 38.61 -65.22 114.33
CA ARG A 72 38.62 -65.65 112.93
C ARG A 72 37.35 -65.24 112.21
N GLU A 73 36.18 -65.36 112.83
CA GLU A 73 34.91 -64.91 112.26
C GLU A 73 34.89 -63.39 112.09
N GLU A 74 35.38 -62.61 113.05
CA GLU A 74 35.45 -61.15 112.95
C GLU A 74 36.41 -60.69 111.85
N CYS A 75 37.55 -61.37 111.67
CA CYS A 75 38.44 -61.15 110.53
C CYS A 75 37.74 -61.48 109.20
N LEU A 76 37.11 -62.65 109.08
CA LEU A 76 36.34 -63.03 107.89
C LEU A 76 35.17 -62.06 107.60
N ARG A 77 34.53 -61.51 108.63
CA ARG A 77 33.47 -60.51 108.51
C ARG A 77 34.01 -59.18 107.97
N LYS A 78 35.16 -58.71 108.48
CA LYS A 78 35.86 -57.52 107.95
C LYS A 78 36.33 -57.73 106.51
N GLU A 79 36.80 -58.93 106.16
CA GLU A 79 37.16 -59.29 104.78
C GLU A 79 35.92 -59.36 103.86
N PHE A 80 34.79 -59.88 104.36
CA PHE A 80 33.51 -59.91 103.64
C PHE A 80 32.93 -58.51 103.43
N GLU A 81 32.98 -57.64 104.43
CA GLU A 81 32.59 -56.23 104.31
C GLU A 81 33.48 -55.47 103.33
N ALA A 82 34.81 -55.66 103.41
CA ALA A 82 35.77 -55.06 102.50
C ALA A 82 35.61 -55.55 101.06
N THR A 83 35.32 -56.84 100.84
CA THR A 83 35.03 -57.39 99.50
C THR A 83 33.67 -56.93 98.99
N THR A 84 32.63 -56.89 99.81
CA THR A 84 31.30 -56.34 99.45
C THR A 84 31.36 -54.84 99.11
N LEU A 85 32.25 -54.08 99.75
CA LEU A 85 32.49 -52.67 99.41
C LEU A 85 33.35 -52.51 98.14
N ARG A 86 34.27 -53.43 97.85
CA ARG A 86 34.97 -53.50 96.55
C ARG A 86 34.01 -53.85 95.42
N VAL A 87 33.10 -54.82 95.62
CA VAL A 87 32.07 -55.20 94.64
C VAL A 87 31.19 -54.01 94.30
N ARG A 88 30.63 -53.32 95.30
CA ARG A 88 29.81 -52.11 95.06
C ARG A 88 30.55 -51.00 94.31
N LYS A 89 31.84 -50.79 94.59
CA LYS A 89 32.67 -49.84 93.82
C LYS A 89 32.95 -50.28 92.40
N LEU A 90 33.05 -51.59 92.15
CA LEU A 90 33.18 -52.14 90.79
C LEU A 90 31.85 -52.04 90.04
N GLU A 91 30.71 -52.26 90.69
CA GLU A 91 29.37 -52.07 90.11
C GLU A 91 29.12 -50.59 89.75
N GLU A 92 29.48 -49.66 90.65
CA GLU A 92 29.42 -48.21 90.42
C GLU A 92 30.32 -47.79 89.25
N ASN A 93 31.58 -48.25 89.21
CA ASN A 93 32.48 -48.00 88.09
C ASN A 93 31.95 -48.57 86.76
N ILE A 94 31.42 -49.79 86.76
CA ILE A 94 30.85 -50.44 85.56
C ILE A 94 29.64 -49.65 85.03
N GLU A 95 28.79 -49.10 85.90
CA GLU A 95 27.64 -48.30 85.47
C GLU A 95 28.06 -46.92 84.95
N VAL A 96 29.09 -46.30 85.54
CA VAL A 96 29.72 -45.08 85.00
C VAL A 96 30.37 -45.35 83.63
N GLU A 97 31.08 -46.47 83.47
CA GLU A 97 31.65 -46.89 82.17
C GLU A 97 30.55 -47.17 81.12
N ARG A 98 29.43 -47.79 81.52
CA ARG A 98 28.25 -47.98 80.64
C ARG A 98 27.64 -46.65 80.22
N ALA A 99 27.47 -45.70 81.14
CA ALA A 99 26.95 -44.38 80.84
C ALA A 99 27.87 -43.64 79.85
N ALA A 100 29.18 -43.60 80.13
CA ALA A 100 30.17 -42.99 79.25
C ALA A 100 30.27 -43.68 77.88
N HIS A 101 30.14 -45.01 77.82
CA HIS A 101 30.09 -45.75 76.56
C HIS A 101 28.82 -45.45 75.75
N LEU A 102 27.66 -45.34 76.41
CA LEU A 102 26.41 -44.95 75.75
C LEU A 102 26.47 -43.51 75.23
N GLU A 103 26.98 -42.57 76.02
CA GLU A 103 27.19 -41.19 75.59
C GLU A 103 28.17 -41.11 74.40
N SER A 104 29.32 -41.79 74.48
CA SER A 104 30.29 -41.92 73.40
C SER A 104 29.67 -42.52 72.14
N LYS A 105 28.82 -43.55 72.28
CA LYS A 105 28.09 -44.16 71.18
C LYS A 105 27.09 -43.18 70.54
N PHE A 106 26.26 -42.48 71.32
CA PHE A 106 25.33 -41.49 70.79
C PHE A 106 26.06 -40.33 70.09
N ASN A 107 27.15 -39.84 70.67
CA ASN A 107 27.99 -38.82 70.04
C ASN A 107 28.61 -39.33 68.72
N SER A 108 29.05 -40.59 68.65
CA SER A 108 29.52 -41.23 67.41
C SER A 108 28.40 -41.35 66.35
N GLU A 109 27.19 -41.75 66.74
CA GLU A 109 26.03 -41.81 65.83
C GLU A 109 25.62 -40.42 65.32
N ILE A 110 25.65 -39.38 66.17
CA ILE A 110 25.42 -37.98 65.78
C ILE A 110 26.50 -37.50 64.81
N ILE A 111 27.77 -37.83 65.06
CA ILE A 111 28.89 -37.49 64.15
C ILE A 111 28.72 -38.21 62.80
N GLN A 112 28.35 -39.50 62.77
CA GLN A 112 28.11 -40.24 61.53
C GLN A 112 26.92 -39.70 60.73
N LEU A 113 25.82 -39.34 61.40
CA LEU A 113 24.70 -38.64 60.75
C LEU A 113 25.15 -37.29 60.19
N ARG A 114 25.94 -36.51 60.94
CA ARG A 114 26.42 -35.21 60.48
C ARG A 114 27.41 -35.33 59.31
N ILE A 115 28.25 -36.36 59.28
CA ILE A 115 29.09 -36.69 58.12
C ILE A 115 28.21 -36.99 56.90
N ARG A 116 27.18 -37.84 57.05
CA ARG A 116 26.25 -38.16 55.95
C ARG A 116 25.49 -36.93 55.42
N ASP A 117 25.06 -36.03 56.31
CA ASP A 117 24.43 -34.76 55.91
C ASP A 117 25.40 -33.88 55.09
N LEU A 118 26.66 -33.79 55.53
CA LEU A 118 27.70 -33.02 54.85
C LEU A 118 28.13 -33.67 53.52
N GLU A 119 28.17 -34.99 53.45
CA GLU A 119 28.36 -35.73 52.20
C GLU A 119 27.20 -35.50 51.23
N GLY A 120 25.95 -35.57 51.70
CA GLY A 120 24.76 -35.27 50.91
C GLY A 120 24.77 -33.84 50.36
N ALA A 121 25.04 -32.85 51.23
CA ALA A 121 25.19 -31.46 50.83
C ALA A 121 26.34 -31.27 49.82
N LEU A 122 27.48 -31.93 50.01
CA LEU A 122 28.62 -31.87 49.10
C LEU A 122 28.32 -32.49 47.73
N GLN A 123 27.49 -33.54 47.64
CA GLN A 123 27.08 -34.10 46.36
C GLN A 123 26.04 -33.22 45.64
N VAL A 124 25.13 -32.56 46.38
CA VAL A 124 24.22 -31.55 45.82
C VAL A 124 25.02 -30.34 45.31
N GLU A 125 25.99 -29.85 46.08
CA GLU A 125 26.86 -28.74 45.68
C GLU A 125 27.65 -29.10 44.41
N LYS A 126 28.26 -30.30 44.35
CA LYS A 126 28.94 -30.80 43.14
C LYS A 126 28.01 -30.91 41.93
N ALA A 127 26.76 -31.32 42.12
CA ALA A 127 25.77 -31.37 41.03
C ALA A 127 25.45 -29.96 40.51
N SER A 128 25.18 -29.01 41.42
CA SER A 128 24.92 -27.61 41.05
C SER A 128 26.15 -26.92 40.42
N GLN A 129 27.37 -27.28 40.86
CA GLN A 129 28.61 -26.81 40.26
C GLN A 129 28.79 -27.39 38.84
N ALA A 130 28.45 -28.66 38.62
CA ALA A 130 28.50 -29.28 37.29
C ALA A 130 27.47 -28.67 36.33
N GLU A 131 26.26 -28.37 36.82
CA GLU A 131 25.21 -27.65 36.09
C GLU A 131 25.68 -26.23 35.72
N ALA A 132 26.18 -25.46 36.68
CA ALA A 132 26.73 -24.12 36.44
C ALA A 132 27.95 -24.12 35.48
N VAL A 133 28.78 -25.17 35.49
CA VAL A 133 29.88 -25.34 34.52
C VAL A 133 29.36 -25.68 33.12
N ALA A 134 28.29 -26.46 33.01
CA ALA A 134 27.64 -26.74 31.72
C ALA A 134 27.01 -25.46 31.14
N ASP A 135 26.29 -24.69 31.95
CA ASP A 135 25.73 -23.38 31.56
C ASP A 135 26.82 -22.39 31.13
N LEU A 136 27.95 -22.34 31.85
CA LEU A 136 29.08 -21.50 31.47
C LEU A 136 29.72 -21.94 30.14
N GLU A 137 29.80 -23.24 29.81
CA GLU A 137 30.28 -23.67 28.49
C GLU A 137 29.24 -23.43 27.38
N MET A 138 27.94 -23.53 27.68
CA MET A 138 26.85 -23.15 26.76
C MET A 138 26.95 -21.66 26.41
N ILE A 139 26.97 -20.77 27.40
CA ILE A 139 27.15 -19.32 27.22
C ILE A 139 28.45 -19.02 26.46
N LYS A 140 29.54 -19.74 26.77
CA LYS A 140 30.82 -19.63 26.06
C LYS A 140 30.75 -20.12 24.61
N ASN A 141 29.86 -21.03 24.25
CA ASN A 141 29.59 -21.42 22.86
C ASN A 141 28.74 -20.38 22.14
N GLU A 142 27.69 -19.85 22.79
CA GLU A 142 26.88 -18.74 22.25
C GLU A 142 27.76 -17.51 21.94
N PHE A 143 28.71 -17.15 22.83
CA PHE A 143 29.67 -16.08 22.56
C PHE A 143 30.55 -16.36 21.33
N LYS A 144 31.01 -17.60 21.11
CA LYS A 144 31.76 -17.99 19.88
C LYS A 144 30.87 -17.87 18.64
N GLU A 145 29.60 -18.25 18.72
CA GLU A 145 28.66 -18.12 17.61
C GLU A 145 28.39 -16.65 17.27
N VAL A 146 28.17 -15.80 18.28
CA VAL A 146 28.02 -14.34 18.12
C VAL A 146 29.29 -13.70 17.55
N GLU A 147 30.48 -14.11 17.98
CA GLU A 147 31.75 -13.65 17.41
C GLU A 147 31.90 -14.08 15.94
N SER A 148 31.53 -15.33 15.62
CA SER A 148 31.49 -15.81 14.22
C SER A 148 30.48 -15.06 13.36
N ALA A 149 29.35 -14.62 13.93
CA ALA A 149 28.32 -13.86 13.24
C ALA A 149 28.77 -12.41 13.01
N TYR A 150 29.45 -11.82 13.99
CA TYR A 150 30.07 -10.51 13.90
C TYR A 150 31.15 -10.46 12.82
N GLU A 151 32.09 -11.42 12.80
CA GLU A 151 33.14 -11.47 11.76
C GLU A 151 32.56 -11.74 10.36
N ARG A 152 31.50 -12.56 10.25
CA ARG A 152 30.74 -12.73 8.99
C ARG A 152 30.09 -11.42 8.52
N GLU A 153 29.40 -10.69 9.41
CA GLU A 153 28.73 -9.43 9.04
C GLU A 153 29.74 -8.30 8.77
N LYS A 154 30.87 -8.28 9.47
CA LYS A 154 32.04 -7.41 9.18
C LYS A 154 32.59 -7.67 7.77
N HIS A 155 32.76 -8.93 7.38
CA HIS A 155 33.19 -9.30 6.03
C HIS A 155 32.12 -8.97 4.96
N ASN A 156 30.84 -9.16 5.26
CA ASN A 156 29.72 -8.71 4.42
C ASN A 156 29.73 -7.18 4.24
N ALA A 157 30.00 -6.43 5.31
CA ALA A 157 30.08 -4.97 5.28
C ALA A 157 31.28 -4.49 4.44
N GLN A 158 32.43 -5.15 4.54
CA GLN A 158 33.59 -4.88 3.66
C GLN A 158 33.24 -5.12 2.18
N LYS A 159 32.66 -6.29 1.84
CA LYS A 159 32.19 -6.59 0.47
C LYS A 159 31.13 -5.61 -0.03
N SER A 160 30.27 -5.12 0.86
CA SER A 160 29.24 -4.12 0.53
C SER A 160 29.86 -2.74 0.28
N PHE A 161 30.88 -2.37 1.05
CA PHE A 161 31.66 -1.15 0.84
C PHE A 161 32.49 -1.21 -0.45
N GLU A 162 33.11 -2.35 -0.77
CA GLU A 162 33.79 -2.58 -2.06
C GLU A 162 32.85 -2.42 -3.26
N LYS A 163 31.65 -3.02 -3.20
CA LYS A 163 30.59 -2.83 -4.19
C LYS A 163 30.15 -1.37 -4.32
N LEU A 164 29.94 -0.68 -3.19
CA LEU A 164 29.54 0.74 -3.19
C LEU A 164 30.63 1.62 -3.82
N ASN A 165 31.90 1.39 -3.48
CA ASN A 165 33.04 2.09 -4.09
C ASN A 165 33.19 1.78 -5.58
N LEU A 166 32.71 0.64 -6.08
CA LEU A 166 32.66 0.33 -7.52
C LEU A 166 31.53 1.11 -8.20
N LEU A 167 30.31 1.07 -7.64
CA LEU A 167 29.15 1.81 -8.14
C LEU A 167 29.38 3.33 -8.13
N GLU A 168 30.08 3.87 -7.14
CA GLU A 168 30.48 5.29 -7.08
C GLU A 168 31.44 5.66 -8.22
N ARG A 169 32.42 4.78 -8.54
CA ARG A 169 33.32 4.96 -9.69
C ARG A 169 32.59 4.82 -11.02
N GLU A 170 31.66 3.88 -11.15
CA GLU A 170 30.81 3.75 -12.33
C GLU A 170 29.93 5.00 -12.53
N TYR A 171 29.27 5.48 -11.47
CA TYR A 171 28.49 6.71 -11.47
C TYR A 171 29.35 7.92 -11.87
N PHE A 172 30.53 8.09 -11.27
CA PHE A 172 31.45 9.17 -11.62
C PHE A 172 31.88 9.10 -13.10
N SER A 173 32.21 7.90 -13.59
CA SER A 173 32.57 7.69 -15.00
C SER A 173 31.43 8.02 -15.98
N LYS A 174 30.18 7.70 -15.61
CA LYS A 174 29.00 7.97 -16.42
C LYS A 174 28.61 9.44 -16.38
N ASN A 175 28.73 10.08 -15.21
CA ASN A 175 28.51 11.51 -15.05
C ASN A 175 29.56 12.32 -15.84
N LYS A 176 30.83 11.87 -15.88
CA LYS A 176 31.87 12.48 -16.72
C LYS A 176 31.50 12.43 -18.20
N LYS A 177 31.11 11.25 -18.73
CA LYS A 177 30.66 11.11 -20.13
C LYS A 177 29.46 11.99 -20.46
N LEU A 178 28.47 12.02 -19.58
CA LEU A 178 27.26 12.81 -19.79
C LEU A 178 27.56 14.34 -19.75
N ASN A 179 28.55 14.76 -18.95
CA ASN A 179 29.04 16.13 -18.96
C ASN A 179 29.88 16.44 -20.23
N GLU A 180 30.66 15.48 -20.74
CA GLU A 180 31.35 15.58 -22.04
C GLU A 180 30.35 15.70 -23.21
N GLU A 181 29.24 14.95 -23.18
CA GLU A 181 28.12 15.07 -24.13
C GLU A 181 27.42 16.44 -24.03
N ILE A 182 27.25 16.99 -22.82
CA ILE A 182 26.66 18.33 -22.61
C ILE A 182 27.56 19.43 -23.20
N GLU A 183 28.88 19.38 -23.00
CA GLU A 183 29.79 20.37 -23.61
C GLU A 183 29.83 20.24 -25.15
N GLN A 184 29.74 19.03 -25.70
CA GLN A 184 29.58 18.84 -27.15
C GLN A 184 28.28 19.47 -27.67
N GLN A 185 27.15 19.28 -26.98
CA GLN A 185 25.88 19.91 -27.36
C GLN A 185 25.92 21.43 -27.25
N LYS A 186 26.56 22.00 -26.21
CA LYS A 186 26.79 23.44 -26.10
C LYS A 186 27.61 23.98 -27.28
N GLN A 187 28.68 23.28 -27.68
CA GLN A 187 29.48 23.69 -28.84
C GLN A 187 28.67 23.69 -30.14
N VAL A 188 27.82 22.67 -30.36
CA VAL A 188 26.90 22.64 -31.52
C VAL A 188 25.90 23.80 -31.47
N ILE A 189 25.34 24.13 -30.30
CA ILE A 189 24.44 25.28 -30.13
C ILE A 189 25.15 26.61 -30.42
N ILE A 190 26.41 26.76 -30.00
CA ILE A 190 27.24 27.94 -30.28
C ILE A 190 27.47 28.10 -31.80
N ASP A 191 27.81 27.03 -32.51
CA ASP A 191 28.08 27.10 -33.95
C ASP A 191 26.80 27.24 -34.80
N LEU A 192 25.67 26.70 -34.33
CA LEU A 192 24.35 27.00 -34.89
C LEU A 192 23.96 28.47 -34.67
N SER A 193 24.26 29.03 -33.50
CA SER A 193 23.99 30.45 -33.18
C SER A 193 24.79 31.39 -34.09
N LYS A 194 26.07 31.08 -34.34
CA LYS A 194 26.91 31.82 -35.31
C LYS A 194 26.33 31.76 -36.74
N ARG A 195 25.85 30.60 -37.18
CA ARG A 195 25.18 30.44 -38.48
C ARG A 195 23.88 31.24 -38.58
N LEU A 196 23.09 31.27 -37.50
CA LEU A 196 21.86 32.04 -37.45
C LEU A 196 22.16 33.55 -37.55
N GLN A 197 23.13 34.04 -36.78
CA GLN A 197 23.59 35.43 -36.83
C GLN A 197 24.16 35.83 -38.21
N TYR A 198 24.88 34.93 -38.88
CA TYR A 198 25.33 35.13 -40.27
C TYR A 198 24.14 35.24 -41.25
N ASN A 199 23.14 34.37 -41.10
CA ASN A 199 21.94 34.40 -41.93
C ASN A 199 21.10 35.66 -41.68
N GLU A 200 20.94 36.12 -40.43
CA GLU A 200 20.28 37.39 -40.11
C GLU A 200 20.99 38.58 -40.78
N LYS A 201 22.32 38.60 -40.77
CA LYS A 201 23.11 39.63 -41.45
C LYS A 201 22.92 39.57 -42.97
N SER A 202 22.96 38.39 -43.57
CA SER A 202 22.72 38.21 -45.02
C SER A 202 21.28 38.57 -45.42
N CYS A 203 20.28 38.28 -44.60
CA CYS A 203 18.90 38.73 -44.81
C CYS A 203 18.77 40.26 -44.69
N SER A 204 19.55 40.89 -43.80
CA SER A 204 19.59 42.35 -43.68
C SER A 204 20.21 43.00 -44.91
N GLU A 205 21.33 42.46 -45.41
CA GLU A 205 22.01 42.89 -46.64
C GLU A 205 21.08 42.75 -47.86
N LEU A 206 20.41 41.60 -48.03
CA LEU A 206 19.41 41.38 -49.08
C LEU A 206 18.19 42.33 -48.95
N GLN A 207 17.82 42.72 -47.72
CA GLN A 207 16.74 43.68 -47.51
C GLN A 207 17.15 45.11 -47.85
N GLU A 208 18.42 45.49 -47.63
CA GLU A 208 19.00 46.74 -48.11
C GLU A 208 19.09 46.77 -49.64
N GLU A 209 19.57 45.70 -50.27
CA GLU A 209 19.56 45.54 -51.74
C GLU A 209 18.13 45.67 -52.31
N LEU A 210 17.13 45.04 -51.67
CA LEU A 210 15.73 45.13 -52.07
C LEU A 210 15.15 46.54 -51.90
N VAL A 211 15.61 47.32 -50.91
CA VAL A 211 15.27 48.74 -50.77
C VAL A 211 15.95 49.58 -51.87
N MET A 212 17.20 49.28 -52.23
CA MET A 212 17.90 49.96 -53.33
C MET A 212 17.28 49.63 -54.70
N ALA A 213 16.91 48.38 -54.94
CA ALA A 213 16.16 47.96 -56.12
C ALA A 213 14.80 48.67 -56.22
N LYS A 214 14.06 48.82 -55.10
CA LYS A 214 12.83 49.61 -55.05
C LYS A 214 13.05 51.10 -55.33
N LYS A 215 14.16 51.70 -54.87
CA LYS A 215 14.54 53.07 -55.22
C LYS A 215 14.85 53.22 -56.71
N HIS A 216 15.59 52.28 -57.31
CA HIS A 216 15.83 52.27 -58.76
C HIS A 216 14.55 52.04 -59.56
N GLN A 217 13.64 51.18 -59.10
CA GLN A 217 12.32 51.00 -59.71
C GLN A 217 11.48 52.29 -59.63
N ALA A 218 11.47 52.98 -58.49
CA ALA A 218 10.78 54.26 -58.35
C ALA A 218 11.37 55.34 -59.27
N PHE A 219 12.70 55.44 -59.34
CA PHE A 219 13.41 56.35 -60.24
C PHE A 219 13.12 56.06 -61.72
N LEU A 220 13.07 54.77 -62.11
CA LEU A 220 12.68 54.38 -63.47
C LEU A 220 11.22 54.68 -63.77
N VAL A 221 10.30 54.49 -62.81
CA VAL A 221 8.88 54.87 -62.96
C VAL A 221 8.73 56.39 -63.08
N GLU A 222 9.45 57.18 -62.27
CA GLU A 222 9.49 58.64 -62.35
C GLU A 222 10.07 59.12 -63.69
N THR A 223 11.16 58.50 -64.16
CA THR A 223 11.74 58.77 -65.49
C THR A 223 10.76 58.42 -66.61
N CYS A 224 10.07 57.28 -66.53
CA CYS A 224 9.04 56.89 -67.49
C CYS A 224 7.82 57.83 -67.44
N GLU A 225 7.36 58.25 -66.26
CA GLU A 225 6.30 59.25 -66.13
C GLU A 225 6.71 60.60 -66.74
N ASN A 226 7.95 61.03 -66.54
CA ASN A 226 8.44 62.29 -67.11
C ASN A 226 8.58 62.19 -68.63
N ASN A 227 9.11 61.07 -69.15
CA ASN A 227 9.14 60.80 -70.60
C ASN A 227 7.72 60.71 -71.20
N VAL A 228 6.73 60.19 -70.47
CA VAL A 228 5.33 60.16 -70.91
C VAL A 228 4.71 61.56 -70.88
N LYS A 229 4.98 62.38 -69.86
CA LYS A 229 4.53 63.78 -69.81
C LYS A 229 5.18 64.64 -70.90
N GLU A 230 6.44 64.38 -71.25
CA GLU A 230 7.08 64.97 -72.42
C GLU A 230 6.41 64.51 -73.72
N LEU A 231 6.16 63.20 -73.90
CA LEU A 231 5.44 62.67 -75.06
C LEU A 231 4.01 63.23 -75.20
N GLU A 232 3.28 63.40 -74.10
CA GLU A 232 1.96 64.05 -74.07
C GLU A 232 2.07 65.54 -74.46
N SER A 233 3.07 66.26 -73.94
CA SER A 233 3.32 67.67 -74.32
C SER A 233 3.73 67.84 -75.79
N ILE A 234 4.37 66.84 -76.39
CA ILE A 234 4.73 66.80 -77.80
C ILE A 234 3.49 66.47 -78.66
N LEU A 235 2.63 65.54 -78.21
CA LEU A 235 1.43 65.12 -78.95
C LEU A 235 0.43 66.26 -79.19
N ASP A 236 0.24 67.15 -78.21
CA ASP A 236 -0.66 68.30 -78.30
C ASP A 236 -0.16 69.43 -79.22
N SER A 237 1.06 69.32 -79.79
CA SER A 237 1.74 70.42 -80.49
C SER A 237 1.81 70.33 -82.03
N PHE A 238 1.52 69.18 -82.66
CA PHE A 238 1.69 69.02 -84.12
C PHE A 238 0.53 68.35 -84.87
N THR A 239 -0.22 69.17 -85.61
CA THR A 239 -1.13 68.72 -86.67
C THR A 239 -0.44 68.66 -88.04
N VAL A 240 -0.49 67.48 -88.69
CA VAL A 240 -0.28 67.26 -90.15
C VAL A 240 1.14 67.50 -90.71
N SER A 241 1.82 66.43 -91.16
CA SER A 241 2.29 66.23 -92.57
C SER A 241 3.31 65.08 -92.75
N GLY A 242 3.24 64.34 -93.87
CA GLY A 242 4.45 64.22 -94.72
C GLY A 242 5.48 63.07 -94.61
N GLN A 243 5.05 61.80 -94.64
CA GLN A 243 5.66 60.72 -95.49
C GLN A 243 7.12 60.16 -95.35
N TRP A 244 7.20 58.82 -95.52
CA TRP A 244 8.33 57.96 -95.98
C TRP A 244 9.45 57.62 -94.96
N THR A 245 10.09 56.43 -94.97
CA THR A 245 10.16 55.31 -95.95
C THR A 245 10.01 53.90 -95.31
N SER A 246 9.82 52.87 -96.16
CA SER A 246 10.10 51.43 -95.96
C SER A 246 9.25 50.61 -94.94
N GLY A 247 8.61 49.48 -95.31
CA GLY A 247 8.47 48.91 -96.65
C GLY A 247 7.69 47.58 -96.72
N ILE A 248 7.05 47.35 -97.89
CA ILE A 248 6.68 46.03 -98.48
C ILE A 248 5.68 45.14 -97.70
N HIS A 249 4.39 45.28 -98.06
CA HIS A 249 3.56 44.31 -98.83
C HIS A 249 3.72 42.77 -98.65
N LYS A 250 2.71 41.91 -98.89
CA LYS A 250 1.21 41.99 -98.84
C LYS A 250 0.63 40.60 -99.23
N ASP A 251 -0.55 40.26 -98.70
CA ASP A 251 -1.53 39.32 -99.28
C ASP A 251 -1.21 37.80 -99.36
N LYS A 252 -2.17 37.02 -99.91
CA LYS A 252 -2.54 35.66 -99.48
C LYS A 252 -2.14 34.46 -100.37
N ASP A 253 -2.40 33.27 -99.81
CA ASP A 253 -2.84 32.01 -100.44
C ASP A 253 -1.85 31.21 -101.31
N LYS A 254 -1.09 30.30 -100.67
CA LYS A 254 -0.70 28.97 -101.20
C LYS A 254 -0.20 28.03 -100.06
N PRO A 255 -0.11 26.70 -100.28
CA PRO A 255 0.03 25.73 -99.19
C PRO A 255 1.42 25.76 -98.50
N PRO A 256 1.52 25.31 -97.25
CA PRO A 256 2.74 25.41 -96.44
C PRO A 256 3.90 24.60 -97.05
N SER A 257 5.09 25.17 -97.00
CA SER A 257 6.31 24.49 -97.46
C SER A 257 6.72 23.39 -96.48
N PHE A 258 7.38 22.35 -97.01
CA PHE A 258 7.87 21.22 -96.23
C PHE A 258 8.81 21.64 -95.08
N SER A 259 9.55 22.75 -95.27
CA SER A 259 10.41 23.35 -94.24
C SER A 259 9.64 23.86 -93.02
N ALA A 260 8.47 24.47 -93.21
CA ALA A 260 7.66 24.97 -92.09
C ALA A 260 7.06 23.81 -91.27
N VAL A 261 6.64 22.74 -91.94
CA VAL A 261 6.14 21.53 -91.29
C VAL A 261 7.26 20.80 -90.53
N LEU A 262 8.45 20.67 -91.13
CA LEU A 262 9.62 20.11 -90.46
C LEU A 262 10.02 20.90 -89.22
N GLU A 263 10.07 22.23 -89.28
CA GLU A 263 10.49 23.02 -88.12
C GLU A 263 9.41 23.08 -87.04
N THR A 264 8.11 23.02 -87.41
CA THR A 264 7.01 22.82 -86.45
C THR A 264 7.14 21.46 -85.75
N LEU A 265 7.41 20.39 -86.52
CA LEU A 265 7.69 19.06 -85.96
C LEU A 265 8.89 19.07 -85.02
N ARG A 266 9.99 19.76 -85.40
CA ARG A 266 11.20 19.90 -84.60
C ARG A 266 10.96 20.63 -83.28
N CYS A 267 10.17 21.71 -83.31
CA CYS A 267 9.69 22.40 -82.11
C CYS A 267 8.87 21.44 -81.23
N THR A 268 7.86 20.74 -81.79
CA THR A 268 7.08 19.79 -80.98
C THR A 268 7.90 18.62 -80.44
N LEU A 269 8.92 18.15 -81.16
CA LEU A 269 9.79 17.07 -80.72
C LEU A 269 10.66 17.51 -79.54
N THR A 270 11.23 18.72 -79.61
CA THR A 270 11.97 19.32 -78.48
C THR A 270 11.06 19.64 -77.30
N ASP A 271 9.81 20.05 -77.53
CA ASP A 271 8.76 20.24 -76.51
C ASP A 271 8.40 18.92 -75.80
N TYR A 272 8.35 17.79 -76.52
CA TYR A 272 8.15 16.46 -75.92
C TYR A 272 9.42 15.95 -75.24
N GLN A 273 10.60 16.28 -75.76
CA GLN A 273 11.88 15.88 -75.19
C GLN A 273 12.16 16.61 -73.88
N SER A 274 11.86 17.92 -73.76
CA SER A 274 11.91 18.62 -72.47
C SER A 274 10.95 17.98 -71.48
N LYS A 275 9.68 17.76 -71.84
CA LYS A 275 8.69 17.17 -70.93
C LYS A 275 9.07 15.75 -70.47
N LEU A 276 9.84 15.01 -71.27
CA LEU A 276 10.41 13.72 -70.88
C LEU A 276 11.59 13.90 -69.90
N GLU A 277 12.47 14.88 -70.15
CA GLU A 277 13.59 15.25 -69.27
C GLU A 277 13.07 15.77 -67.92
N ASP A 278 12.07 16.67 -67.94
CA ASP A 278 11.40 17.25 -66.77
C ASP A 278 10.73 16.13 -65.93
N ALA A 279 9.97 15.24 -66.55
CA ALA A 279 9.36 14.09 -65.87
C ALA A 279 10.40 13.07 -65.35
N SER A 280 11.55 12.92 -66.04
CA SER A 280 12.68 12.11 -65.57
C SER A 280 13.33 12.73 -64.33
N ASN A 281 13.51 14.05 -64.32
CA ASN A 281 14.06 14.80 -63.20
C ASN A 281 13.10 14.81 -61.99
N GLU A 282 11.79 14.97 -62.21
CA GLU A 282 10.78 14.78 -61.15
C GLU A 282 10.82 13.36 -60.58
N LEU A 283 10.86 12.32 -61.43
CA LEU A 283 10.93 10.93 -61.01
C LEU A 283 12.20 10.62 -60.20
N ASN A 284 13.35 11.15 -60.62
CA ASN A 284 14.60 11.03 -59.88
C ASN A 284 14.49 11.74 -58.52
N SER A 285 13.96 12.96 -58.46
CA SER A 285 13.76 13.69 -57.20
C SER A 285 12.81 12.97 -56.23
N MET A 286 11.78 12.30 -56.75
CA MET A 286 10.86 11.45 -55.98
C MET A 286 11.52 10.18 -55.46
N ASN A 287 12.44 9.59 -56.23
CA ASN A 287 13.20 8.42 -55.80
C ASN A 287 14.24 8.80 -54.73
N ASP A 288 14.90 9.95 -54.88
CA ASP A 288 15.76 10.60 -53.88
C ASP A 288 15.02 10.86 -52.55
N ALA A 289 13.80 11.41 -52.62
CA ALA A 289 12.96 11.69 -51.47
C ALA A 289 12.51 10.40 -50.77
N LYS A 290 12.18 9.37 -51.55
CA LYS A 290 11.86 8.02 -51.06
C LYS A 290 13.05 7.34 -50.39
N GLU A 291 14.27 7.47 -50.93
CA GLU A 291 15.48 6.92 -50.31
C GLU A 291 15.82 7.63 -49.00
N LYS A 292 15.72 8.97 -48.96
CA LYS A 292 15.84 9.77 -47.72
C LYS A 292 14.83 9.31 -46.67
N ALA A 293 13.55 9.16 -47.04
CA ALA A 293 12.50 8.66 -46.15
C ALA A 293 12.76 7.22 -45.67
N SER A 294 13.33 6.35 -46.51
CA SER A 294 13.73 4.98 -46.11
C SER A 294 14.87 5.00 -45.09
N ASN A 295 15.91 5.79 -45.34
CA ASN A 295 17.05 5.93 -44.44
C ASN A 295 16.65 6.58 -43.10
N GLU A 296 15.73 7.55 -43.11
CA GLU A 296 15.14 8.11 -41.90
C GLU A 296 14.35 7.05 -41.12
N LEU A 297 13.49 6.28 -41.79
CA LEU A 297 12.70 5.19 -41.20
C LEU A 297 13.58 4.15 -40.53
N ASP A 298 14.61 3.63 -41.21
CA ASP A 298 15.55 2.68 -40.61
C ASP A 298 16.36 3.31 -39.47
N SER A 299 16.68 4.61 -39.53
CA SER A 299 17.27 5.30 -38.37
C SER A 299 16.32 5.35 -37.16
N THR A 300 15.02 5.53 -37.37
CA THR A 300 14.02 5.52 -36.28
C THR A 300 13.83 4.12 -35.72
N LYS A 301 13.85 3.10 -36.58
CA LYS A 301 13.75 1.69 -36.20
C LYS A 301 14.93 1.26 -35.33
N LEU A 302 16.17 1.60 -35.72
CA LEU A 302 17.37 1.35 -34.90
C LEU A 302 17.32 2.09 -33.54
N LYS A 303 16.81 3.33 -33.50
CA LYS A 303 16.57 4.07 -32.24
C LYS A 303 15.53 3.36 -31.37
N ILE A 304 14.42 2.88 -31.96
CA ILE A 304 13.36 2.13 -31.25
C ILE A 304 13.92 0.81 -30.68
N GLU A 305 14.73 0.07 -31.44
CA GLU A 305 15.37 -1.16 -30.97
C GLU A 305 16.35 -0.89 -29.81
N PHE A 306 17.16 0.18 -29.91
CA PHE A 306 18.05 0.63 -28.84
C PHE A 306 17.28 1.05 -27.58
N HIS A 307 16.22 1.86 -27.71
CA HIS A 307 15.35 2.22 -26.59
C HIS A 307 14.66 1.00 -25.97
N THR A 308 14.20 0.05 -26.78
CA THR A 308 13.57 -1.21 -26.30
C THR A 308 14.58 -2.04 -25.49
N LYS A 309 15.83 -2.13 -25.95
CA LYS A 309 16.92 -2.83 -25.23
C LYS A 309 17.25 -2.14 -23.90
N ASN A 310 17.33 -0.81 -23.89
CA ASN A 310 17.57 -0.03 -22.67
C ASN A 310 16.41 -0.14 -21.67
N ILE A 311 15.15 -0.11 -22.14
CA ILE A 311 13.96 -0.34 -21.29
C ILE A 311 14.01 -1.72 -20.65
N LYS A 312 14.42 -2.76 -21.42
CA LYS A 312 14.56 -4.11 -20.90
C LYS A 312 15.65 -4.22 -19.83
N GLU A 313 16.84 -3.65 -20.07
CA GLU A 313 17.89 -3.57 -19.04
C GLU A 313 17.43 -2.84 -17.78
N LEU A 314 16.64 -1.76 -17.90
CA LEU A 314 16.10 -1.03 -16.75
C LEU A 314 15.03 -1.84 -16.01
N GLN A 315 14.22 -2.63 -16.71
CA GLN A 315 13.27 -3.57 -16.10
C GLN A 315 14.01 -4.69 -15.34
N ASP A 316 15.05 -5.28 -15.93
CA ASP A 316 15.86 -6.33 -15.30
C ASP A 316 16.59 -5.79 -14.04
N LYS A 317 17.18 -4.59 -14.14
CA LYS A 317 17.81 -3.89 -12.99
C LYS A 317 16.79 -3.56 -11.89
N LEU A 318 15.59 -3.12 -12.25
CA LEU A 318 14.50 -2.85 -11.30
C LEU A 318 13.94 -4.13 -10.67
N ALA A 319 13.97 -5.27 -11.38
CA ALA A 319 13.63 -6.57 -10.82
C ALA A 319 14.69 -7.03 -9.79
N GLU A 320 15.98 -6.81 -10.05
CA GLU A 320 17.04 -7.17 -9.10
C GLU A 320 16.98 -6.30 -7.83
N VAL A 321 16.83 -4.97 -7.98
CA VAL A 321 16.63 -4.05 -6.84
C VAL A 321 15.38 -4.41 -6.02
N ARG A 322 14.32 -4.95 -6.64
CA ARG A 322 13.16 -5.48 -5.91
C ARG A 322 13.48 -6.72 -5.08
N LYS A 323 14.37 -7.61 -5.54
CA LYS A 323 14.86 -8.76 -4.75
C LYS A 323 15.74 -8.31 -3.59
N GLU A 324 16.67 -7.37 -3.83
CA GLU A 324 17.51 -6.82 -2.77
C GLU A 324 16.65 -6.13 -1.69
N LEU A 325 15.64 -5.37 -2.10
CA LEU A 325 14.70 -4.70 -1.20
C LEU A 325 13.84 -5.70 -0.42
N SER A 326 13.40 -6.82 -1.02
CA SER A 326 12.69 -7.86 -0.26
C SER A 326 13.61 -8.58 0.74
N HIS A 327 14.86 -8.86 0.38
CA HIS A 327 15.87 -9.44 1.28
C HIS A 327 16.25 -8.49 2.44
N LEU A 328 16.28 -7.18 2.20
CA LEU A 328 16.45 -6.18 3.26
C LEU A 328 15.22 -6.12 4.18
N ARG A 329 14.00 -6.28 3.65
CA ARG A 329 12.78 -6.34 4.47
C ARG A 329 12.75 -7.57 5.37
N THR A 330 13.09 -8.76 4.88
CA THR A 330 13.17 -9.95 5.75
C THR A 330 14.22 -9.74 6.85
N LYS A 331 15.42 -9.25 6.50
CA LYS A 331 16.47 -8.90 7.50
C LYS A 331 16.06 -7.84 8.51
N CYS A 332 15.11 -6.96 8.18
CA CYS A 332 14.54 -6.02 9.16
C CYS A 332 13.56 -6.75 10.10
N ALA A 333 12.67 -7.58 9.58
CA ALA A 333 11.75 -8.39 10.39
C ALA A 333 12.51 -9.35 11.33
N ASP A 334 13.59 -9.99 10.85
CA ASP A 334 14.48 -10.84 11.67
C ASP A 334 15.08 -10.06 12.85
N ARG A 335 15.49 -8.80 12.61
CA ARG A 335 16.05 -7.90 13.64
C ARG A 335 14.98 -7.37 14.59
N GLU A 336 13.76 -7.10 14.11
CA GLU A 336 12.62 -6.71 14.94
C GLU A 336 12.13 -7.86 15.84
N ALA A 337 12.21 -9.10 15.35
CA ALA A 337 11.97 -10.30 16.16
C ALA A 337 13.03 -10.45 17.26
N LEU A 338 14.32 -10.31 16.94
CA LEU A 338 15.41 -10.33 17.92
C LEU A 338 15.29 -9.20 18.97
N ILE A 339 14.95 -7.98 18.55
CA ILE A 339 14.69 -6.87 19.47
C ILE A 339 13.48 -7.18 20.37
N SER A 340 12.49 -7.93 19.86
CA SER A 340 11.32 -8.34 20.65
C SER A 340 11.66 -9.41 21.69
N THR A 341 12.53 -10.38 21.40
CA THR A 341 12.98 -11.37 22.41
C THR A 341 13.86 -10.72 23.46
N LEU A 342 14.88 -9.95 23.05
CA LEU A 342 15.76 -9.18 23.96
C LEU A 342 14.96 -8.24 24.89
N LYS A 343 13.85 -7.68 24.42
CA LYS A 343 12.96 -6.84 25.23
C LYS A 343 12.18 -7.65 26.27
N VAL A 344 11.75 -8.87 25.95
CA VAL A 344 11.10 -9.78 26.91
C VAL A 344 12.12 -10.29 27.93
N GLU A 345 13.32 -10.67 27.49
CA GLU A 345 14.44 -11.05 28.36
C GLU A 345 14.80 -9.93 29.34
N LEU A 346 14.90 -8.68 28.86
CA LEU A 346 15.13 -7.52 29.72
C LEU A 346 13.99 -7.31 30.75
N GLN A 347 12.73 -7.54 30.38
CA GLN A 347 11.61 -7.49 31.33
C GLN A 347 11.68 -8.61 32.37
N ASN A 348 12.09 -9.81 31.97
CA ASN A 348 12.30 -10.95 32.87
C ASN A 348 13.44 -10.67 33.86
N VAL A 349 14.59 -10.15 33.38
CA VAL A 349 15.72 -9.77 34.22
C VAL A 349 15.34 -8.66 35.20
N LEU A 350 14.59 -7.64 34.77
CA LEU A 350 14.06 -6.59 35.65
C LEU A 350 13.11 -7.16 36.72
N HIS A 351 12.24 -8.12 36.36
CA HIS A 351 11.35 -8.77 37.32
C HIS A 351 12.11 -9.62 38.34
N CYS A 352 13.12 -10.38 37.90
CA CYS A 352 14.02 -11.12 38.79
C CYS A 352 14.81 -10.18 39.71
N TRP A 353 15.31 -9.05 39.21
CA TRP A 353 15.99 -8.05 40.03
C TRP A 353 15.08 -7.42 41.08
N GLU A 354 13.84 -7.05 40.72
CA GLU A 354 12.86 -6.50 41.69
C GLU A 354 12.50 -7.55 42.77
N LYS A 355 12.45 -8.84 42.39
CA LYS A 355 12.26 -9.97 43.31
C LYS A 355 13.45 -10.16 44.26
N GLU A 356 14.69 -10.17 43.77
CA GLU A 356 15.87 -10.27 44.65
C GLU A 356 16.04 -9.04 45.54
N LYS A 357 15.74 -7.85 45.03
CA LYS A 357 15.66 -6.62 45.84
C LYS A 357 14.63 -6.73 46.98
N SER A 358 13.48 -7.36 46.73
CA SER A 358 12.49 -7.62 47.79
C SER A 358 12.98 -8.65 48.83
N ARG A 359 13.77 -9.65 48.41
CA ARG A 359 14.42 -10.63 49.29
C ARG A 359 15.54 -10.02 50.13
N ALA A 360 16.37 -9.16 49.53
CA ALA A 360 17.42 -8.42 50.24
C ALA A 360 16.83 -7.55 51.36
N ALA A 361 15.74 -6.83 51.10
CA ALA A 361 15.04 -6.03 52.11
C ALA A 361 14.40 -6.89 53.23
N GLN A 362 14.00 -8.13 52.93
CA GLN A 362 13.54 -9.09 53.95
C GLN A 362 14.70 -9.53 54.85
N TYR A 363 15.83 -9.96 54.27
CA TYR A 363 17.03 -10.32 55.03
C TYR A 363 17.60 -9.16 55.85
N GLU A 364 17.57 -7.93 55.33
CA GLU A 364 17.98 -6.72 56.08
C GLU A 364 17.08 -6.49 57.31
N SER A 365 15.76 -6.70 57.17
CA SER A 365 14.82 -6.65 58.30
C SER A 365 15.05 -7.77 59.32
N GLU A 366 15.45 -8.97 58.89
CA GLU A 366 15.78 -10.09 59.78
C GLU A 366 17.11 -9.89 60.51
N LEU A 367 18.14 -9.40 59.81
CA LEU A 367 19.42 -8.99 60.41
C LEU A 367 19.22 -7.87 61.45
N GLN A 368 18.33 -6.90 61.18
CA GLN A 368 18.02 -5.84 62.14
C GLN A 368 17.35 -6.39 63.41
N LYS A 369 16.41 -7.34 63.29
CA LYS A 369 15.79 -8.02 64.46
C LYS A 369 16.82 -8.83 65.24
N LEU A 370 17.69 -9.56 64.53
CA LEU A 370 18.74 -10.39 65.15
C LEU A 370 19.76 -9.51 65.90
N SER A 371 20.14 -8.37 65.32
CA SER A 371 21.01 -7.37 65.96
C SER A 371 20.38 -6.77 67.22
N GLN A 372 19.08 -6.46 67.20
CA GLN A 372 18.33 -6.02 68.39
C GLN A 372 18.29 -7.10 69.49
N ALA A 373 18.10 -8.37 69.12
CA ALA A 373 18.13 -9.48 70.06
C ALA A 373 19.51 -9.67 70.71
N PHE A 374 20.59 -9.61 69.92
CA PHE A 374 21.97 -9.64 70.46
C PHE A 374 22.26 -8.46 71.38
N HIS A 375 21.80 -7.25 71.05
CA HIS A 375 22.02 -6.09 71.91
C HIS A 375 21.37 -6.29 73.29
N LYS A 376 20.11 -6.76 73.31
CA LYS A 376 19.37 -7.07 74.54
C LYS A 376 20.04 -8.16 75.39
N ASP A 377 20.53 -9.23 74.75
CA ASP A 377 21.31 -10.29 75.42
C ASP A 377 22.62 -9.75 76.05
N THR A 378 23.31 -8.83 75.38
CA THR A 378 24.52 -8.20 75.96
C THR A 378 24.20 -7.26 77.13
N GLU A 379 23.08 -6.54 77.11
CA GLU A 379 22.61 -5.74 78.26
C GLU A 379 22.25 -6.63 79.46
N GLU A 380 21.48 -7.71 79.23
CA GLU A 380 21.11 -8.66 80.28
C GLU A 380 22.36 -9.28 80.95
N LYS A 381 23.34 -9.72 80.15
CA LYS A 381 24.63 -10.23 80.65
C LYS A 381 25.43 -9.19 81.44
N LEU A 382 25.40 -7.92 81.02
CA LEU A 382 26.08 -6.83 81.73
C LEU A 382 25.45 -6.58 83.12
N THR A 383 24.11 -6.60 83.21
CA THR A 383 23.40 -6.42 84.49
C THR A 383 23.64 -7.59 85.46
N PHE A 384 23.70 -8.82 84.96
CA PHE A 384 24.08 -9.99 85.75
C PHE A 384 25.49 -9.84 86.33
N LEU A 385 26.48 -9.47 85.50
CA LEU A 385 27.87 -9.31 85.95
C LEU A 385 28.01 -8.21 87.01
N HIS A 386 27.29 -7.10 86.86
CA HIS A 386 27.25 -6.03 87.85
C HIS A 386 26.67 -6.48 89.20
N THR A 387 25.61 -7.30 89.16
CA THR A 387 24.97 -7.86 90.36
C THR A 387 25.90 -8.84 91.11
N LEU A 388 26.70 -9.62 90.37
CA LEU A 388 27.65 -10.57 90.93
C LEU A 388 28.88 -9.85 91.54
N TYR A 389 29.35 -8.78 90.89
CA TYR A 389 30.41 -7.91 91.44
C TYR A 389 30.01 -7.29 92.78
N GLN A 390 28.78 -6.80 92.94
CA GLN A 390 28.28 -6.25 94.21
C GLN A 390 28.28 -7.29 95.35
N HIS A 391 27.98 -8.56 95.06
CA HIS A 391 28.04 -9.64 96.07
C HIS A 391 29.47 -9.95 96.51
N LEU A 392 30.44 -9.95 95.58
CA LEU A 392 31.83 -10.29 95.88
C LEU A 392 32.49 -9.28 96.84
N VAL A 393 32.11 -8.00 96.72
CA VAL A 393 32.62 -6.90 97.57
C VAL A 393 32.12 -7.00 99.03
N ALA A 394 31.05 -7.77 99.30
CA ALA A 394 30.37 -7.77 100.59
C ALA A 394 30.87 -8.81 101.62
N GLY A 395 31.79 -9.74 101.27
CA GLY A 395 32.02 -10.95 102.08
C GLY A 395 33.46 -11.45 102.21
N CYS A 396 34.35 -10.72 102.89
CA CYS A 396 35.74 -11.14 103.13
C CYS A 396 36.33 -10.70 104.49
N VAL A 397 36.07 -11.42 105.58
CA VAL A 397 36.88 -11.36 106.84
C VAL A 397 36.87 -12.73 107.54
N LEU A 398 38.07 -13.31 107.78
CA LEU A 398 38.50 -14.18 108.91
C LEU A 398 39.51 -15.27 108.48
N MET A 399 40.77 -15.14 108.90
CA MET A 399 41.73 -16.24 109.15
C MET A 399 42.69 -15.80 110.28
N LYS A 400 43.25 -16.76 111.05
CA LYS A 400 44.17 -16.52 112.20
C LYS A 400 45.54 -17.18 111.99
N GLN A 401 46.56 -16.69 112.73
CA GLN A 401 47.89 -17.30 112.86
C GLN A 401 47.98 -18.22 114.11
N PRO A 402 49.00 -19.12 114.21
CA PRO A 402 49.26 -19.96 115.37
C PRO A 402 50.64 -19.76 116.05
N GLU A 403 50.76 -20.28 117.28
CA GLU A 403 51.95 -20.33 118.15
C GLU A 403 52.30 -21.80 118.53
N GLY A 404 53.49 -22.19 119.03
CA GLY A 404 54.74 -21.43 119.23
C GLY A 404 55.43 -21.72 120.58
N MET A 405 56.15 -22.85 120.74
CA MET A 405 56.87 -23.21 121.98
C MET A 405 58.16 -24.04 121.74
N LEU A 406 59.26 -23.64 122.41
CA LEU A 406 60.46 -24.45 122.70
C LEU A 406 61.14 -23.90 123.97
N ASP A 407 61.48 -24.76 124.93
CA ASP A 407 62.37 -24.43 126.06
C ASP A 407 63.00 -25.71 126.65
N LYS A 408 64.17 -25.59 127.28
CA LYS A 408 65.03 -26.64 127.89
C LYS A 408 65.76 -27.59 126.92
N PHE A 409 66.96 -27.17 126.48
CA PHE A 409 68.07 -28.04 126.07
C PHE A 409 69.35 -27.61 126.81
N SER A 410 70.31 -28.50 127.09
CA SER A 410 71.62 -28.08 127.61
C SER A 410 72.45 -27.41 126.51
N TRP A 411 73.42 -26.55 126.85
CA TRP A 411 74.17 -25.79 125.84
C TRP A 411 74.92 -26.66 124.82
N SER A 412 75.44 -27.82 125.22
CA SER A 412 76.08 -28.78 124.31
C SER A 412 75.09 -29.48 123.38
N GLU A 413 73.91 -29.85 123.88
CA GLU A 413 72.84 -30.43 123.05
C GLU A 413 72.24 -29.37 122.12
N LEU A 414 72.05 -28.15 122.60
CA LEU A 414 71.56 -27.01 121.83
C LEU A 414 72.56 -26.64 120.73
N CYS A 415 73.87 -26.66 121.00
CA CYS A 415 74.89 -26.50 119.95
C CYS A 415 74.93 -27.67 118.95
N ALA A 416 74.77 -28.92 119.40
CA ALA A 416 74.71 -30.07 118.50
C ALA A 416 73.47 -30.04 117.60
N VAL A 417 72.30 -29.78 118.19
CA VAL A 417 71.02 -29.61 117.47
C VAL A 417 71.04 -28.36 116.59
N LEU A 418 71.70 -27.26 116.99
CA LEU A 418 71.93 -26.12 116.09
C LEU A 418 72.85 -26.49 114.94
N GLN A 419 73.92 -27.26 115.16
CA GLN A 419 74.83 -27.68 114.10
C GLN A 419 74.12 -28.63 113.12
N GLU A 420 73.40 -29.64 113.60
CA GLU A 420 72.61 -30.55 112.75
C GLU A 420 71.50 -29.80 112.00
N ASN A 421 70.81 -28.84 112.64
CA ASN A 421 69.84 -27.99 111.95
C ASN A 421 70.50 -27.05 110.94
N VAL A 422 71.69 -26.51 111.21
CA VAL A 422 72.45 -25.68 110.26
C VAL A 422 72.90 -26.52 109.07
N ASP A 423 73.43 -27.72 109.29
CA ASP A 423 73.87 -28.60 108.21
C ASP A 423 72.69 -29.15 107.39
N ALA A 424 71.55 -29.42 108.03
CA ALA A 424 70.29 -29.73 107.34
C ALA A 424 69.75 -28.53 106.54
N LEU A 425 69.74 -27.33 107.12
CA LEU A 425 69.34 -26.10 106.41
C LEU A 425 70.31 -25.76 105.27
N VAL A 426 71.61 -26.04 105.40
CA VAL A 426 72.59 -25.90 104.31
C VAL A 426 72.35 -26.94 103.23
N ALA A 427 72.05 -28.20 103.60
CA ALA A 427 71.72 -29.25 102.63
C ALA A 427 70.43 -28.93 101.85
N ASP A 428 69.38 -28.45 102.51
CA ASP A 428 68.13 -28.07 101.86
C ASP A 428 68.21 -26.71 101.16
N LEU A 429 69.07 -25.77 101.60
CA LEU A 429 69.41 -24.56 100.85
C LEU A 429 70.15 -24.89 99.56
N ASN A 430 71.11 -25.83 99.59
CA ASN A 430 71.80 -26.33 98.40
C ASN A 430 70.80 -27.02 97.45
N ARG A 431 69.93 -27.89 97.98
CA ARG A 431 68.86 -28.55 97.22
C ARG A 431 67.85 -27.56 96.63
N ALA A 432 67.58 -26.46 97.33
CA ALA A 432 66.75 -25.37 96.83
C ALA A 432 67.47 -24.58 95.74
N ASN A 433 68.77 -24.32 95.89
CA ASN A 433 69.61 -23.62 94.91
C ASN A 433 69.79 -24.44 93.61
N GLU A 434 69.90 -25.76 93.70
CA GLU A 434 69.82 -26.67 92.55
C GLU A 434 68.48 -26.57 91.82
N LYS A 435 67.36 -26.59 92.56
CA LYS A 435 66.01 -26.41 91.99
C LYS A 435 65.83 -25.03 91.36
N VAL A 436 66.34 -23.97 91.98
CA VAL A 436 66.34 -22.61 91.41
C VAL A 436 67.15 -22.58 90.12
N SER A 437 68.37 -23.10 90.11
CA SER A 437 69.22 -23.19 88.92
C SER A 437 68.56 -23.95 87.77
N HIS A 438 67.86 -25.05 88.07
CA HIS A 438 67.09 -25.82 87.10
C HIS A 438 65.85 -25.07 86.58
N LEU A 439 65.13 -24.36 87.46
CA LEU A 439 64.00 -23.52 87.07
C LEU A 439 64.44 -22.30 86.25
N GLU A 440 65.57 -21.67 86.58
CA GLU A 440 66.18 -20.60 85.79
C GLU A 440 66.56 -21.09 84.40
N TYR A 441 67.18 -22.27 84.29
CA TYR A 441 67.46 -22.91 83.00
C TYR A 441 66.19 -23.18 82.18
N ILE A 442 65.14 -23.73 82.80
CA ILE A 442 63.84 -23.95 82.13
C ILE A 442 63.19 -22.62 81.71
N CYS A 443 63.23 -21.60 82.56
CA CYS A 443 62.65 -20.27 82.27
C CYS A 443 63.43 -19.57 81.16
N LYS A 444 64.76 -19.72 81.12
CA LYS A 444 65.61 -19.21 80.04
C LYS A 444 65.31 -19.91 78.72
N ASN A 445 65.31 -21.24 78.68
CA ASN A 445 64.95 -22.00 77.47
C ASN A 445 63.53 -21.66 76.98
N LYS A 446 62.55 -21.46 77.89
CA LYS A 446 61.21 -20.99 77.53
C LYS A 446 61.19 -19.55 77.02
N SER A 447 61.99 -18.66 77.60
CA SER A 447 62.10 -17.28 77.13
C SER A 447 62.79 -17.18 75.77
N ASP A 448 63.79 -18.02 75.49
CA ASP A 448 64.53 -18.01 74.24
C ASP A 448 63.69 -18.64 73.12
N THR A 449 63.02 -19.77 73.36
CA THR A 449 62.04 -20.35 72.40
C THR A 449 60.82 -19.44 72.19
N MET A 450 60.36 -18.70 73.20
CA MET A 450 59.31 -17.67 73.01
C MET A 450 59.81 -16.50 72.15
N ARG A 451 61.08 -16.09 72.27
CA ARG A 451 61.68 -15.05 71.43
C ARG A 451 61.83 -15.51 69.98
N GLU A 452 62.24 -16.75 69.77
CA GLU A 452 62.30 -17.39 68.44
C GLU A 452 60.90 -17.49 67.80
N LEU A 453 59.87 -17.86 68.59
CA LEU A 453 58.49 -17.90 68.11
C LEU A 453 57.95 -16.52 67.76
N GLN A 454 58.22 -15.50 68.59
CA GLN A 454 57.85 -14.11 68.30
C GLN A 454 58.56 -13.58 67.04
N GLN A 455 59.87 -13.82 66.91
CA GLN A 455 60.65 -13.36 65.76
C GLN A 455 60.22 -14.07 64.47
N THR A 456 59.97 -15.38 64.49
CA THR A 456 59.44 -16.10 63.32
C THR A 456 58.03 -15.66 62.96
N GLN A 457 57.18 -15.35 63.95
CA GLN A 457 55.85 -14.78 63.72
C GLN A 457 55.94 -13.39 63.05
N GLU A 458 56.79 -12.49 63.57
CA GLU A 458 57.03 -11.16 62.99
C GLU A 458 57.59 -11.25 61.55
N ASP A 459 58.51 -12.19 61.30
CA ASP A 459 59.02 -12.52 59.98
C ASP A 459 57.91 -12.96 59.00
N THR A 460 56.93 -13.75 59.46
CA THR A 460 55.78 -14.13 58.62
C THR A 460 54.84 -12.96 58.36
N PHE A 461 54.57 -12.11 59.36
CA PHE A 461 53.77 -10.90 59.16
C PHE A 461 54.41 -9.93 58.18
N ASN A 462 55.73 -9.72 58.26
CA ASN A 462 56.47 -8.88 57.32
C ASN A 462 56.37 -9.42 55.88
N LYS A 463 56.57 -10.73 55.68
CA LYS A 463 56.43 -11.38 54.36
C LYS A 463 55.00 -11.25 53.79
N VAL A 464 53.96 -11.39 54.63
CA VAL A 464 52.56 -11.19 54.24
C VAL A 464 52.29 -9.71 53.89
N ALA A 465 52.81 -8.76 54.67
CA ALA A 465 52.65 -7.33 54.42
C ALA A 465 53.33 -6.89 53.10
N GLU A 466 54.47 -7.47 52.75
CA GLU A 466 55.12 -7.26 51.44
C GLU A 466 54.32 -7.86 50.29
N GLN A 467 53.78 -9.08 50.46
CA GLN A 467 52.91 -9.70 49.45
C GLN A 467 51.63 -8.88 49.19
N ILE A 468 50.99 -8.35 50.24
CA ILE A 468 49.83 -7.46 50.12
C ILE A 468 50.20 -6.20 49.34
N LYS A 469 51.29 -5.49 49.71
CA LYS A 469 51.76 -4.30 48.99
C LYS A 469 52.09 -4.59 47.52
N ALA A 470 52.68 -5.76 47.23
CA ALA A 470 52.97 -6.19 45.86
C ALA A 470 51.67 -6.41 45.07
N GLN A 471 50.69 -7.10 45.65
CA GLN A 471 49.36 -7.34 45.06
C GLN A 471 48.59 -6.03 44.82
N GLU A 472 48.56 -5.12 45.79
CA GLU A 472 47.98 -3.77 45.66
C GLU A 472 48.64 -3.00 44.51
N SER A 473 49.97 -3.02 44.40
CA SER A 473 50.69 -2.36 43.31
C SER A 473 50.33 -2.93 41.93
N CYS A 474 50.09 -4.23 41.84
CA CYS A 474 49.64 -4.92 40.62
C CYS A 474 48.21 -4.53 40.26
N TRP A 475 47.29 -4.53 41.23
CA TRP A 475 45.91 -4.10 41.06
C TRP A 475 45.84 -2.62 40.66
N HIS A 476 46.68 -1.76 41.24
CA HIS A 476 46.71 -0.34 40.94
C HIS A 476 47.27 -0.03 39.53
N LYS A 477 48.23 -0.83 39.03
CA LYS A 477 48.65 -0.80 37.62
C LYS A 477 47.52 -1.21 36.69
N ARG A 478 46.91 -2.38 36.92
CA ARG A 478 45.81 -2.91 36.10
C ARG A 478 44.58 -2.01 36.10
N LYS A 479 44.30 -1.31 37.21
CA LYS A 479 43.27 -0.26 37.28
C LYS A 479 43.59 0.90 36.34
N LYS A 480 44.81 1.45 36.38
CA LYS A 480 45.23 2.55 35.49
C LYS A 480 45.21 2.16 34.00
N GLU A 481 45.60 0.93 33.68
CA GLU A 481 45.51 0.37 32.33
C GLU A 481 44.06 0.29 31.83
N LEU A 482 43.12 -0.16 32.69
CA LEU A 482 41.70 -0.18 32.38
C LEU A 482 41.11 1.23 32.23
N GLU A 483 41.43 2.15 33.15
CA GLU A 483 41.01 3.56 33.09
C GLU A 483 41.49 4.23 31.78
N LEU A 484 42.73 3.98 31.37
CA LEU A 484 43.27 4.45 30.09
C LEU A 484 42.49 3.85 28.91
N GLN A 485 42.26 2.53 28.88
CA GLN A 485 41.49 1.87 27.82
C GLN A 485 40.04 2.38 27.73
N TYR A 486 39.39 2.64 28.87
CA TYR A 486 38.05 3.25 28.89
C TYR A 486 38.08 4.69 28.37
N SER A 487 39.08 5.51 28.76
CA SER A 487 39.22 6.87 28.25
C SER A 487 39.41 6.90 26.71
N GLU A 488 40.22 5.99 26.16
CA GLU A 488 40.37 5.84 24.71
C GLU A 488 39.08 5.42 24.03
N ARG A 489 38.35 4.44 24.59
CA ARG A 489 37.07 3.97 24.03
C ARG A 489 36.03 5.09 24.05
N LEU A 490 35.93 5.86 25.14
CA LEU A 490 35.06 7.04 25.25
C LEU A 490 35.42 8.11 24.21
N LEU A 491 36.71 8.43 24.04
CA LEU A 491 37.15 9.43 23.07
C LEU A 491 36.92 8.97 21.62
N LYS A 492 37.06 7.67 21.34
CA LYS A 492 36.68 7.05 20.05
C LYS A 492 35.16 7.08 19.81
N LEU A 493 34.35 6.85 20.85
CA LEU A 493 32.88 6.99 20.79
C LEU A 493 32.44 8.44 20.57
N GLN A 494 33.03 9.41 21.29
CA GLN A 494 32.74 10.84 21.12
C GLN A 494 33.04 11.31 19.69
N LYS A 495 34.19 10.93 19.12
CA LYS A 495 34.54 11.21 17.72
C LYS A 495 33.58 10.54 16.73
N ARG A 496 32.97 9.40 17.07
CA ARG A 496 31.94 8.75 16.25
C ARG A 496 30.59 9.47 16.36
N ALA A 497 30.20 9.89 17.57
CA ALA A 497 28.98 10.67 17.80
C ALA A 497 29.02 12.02 17.08
N GLN A 498 30.14 12.76 17.15
CA GLN A 498 30.33 14.02 16.43
C GLN A 498 30.19 13.85 14.92
N LYS A 499 30.76 12.79 14.33
CA LYS A 499 30.58 12.47 12.90
C LYS A 499 29.13 12.15 12.55
N PHE A 500 28.37 11.48 13.42
CA PHE A 500 26.93 11.27 13.21
C PHE A 500 26.13 12.57 13.32
N GLN A 501 26.51 13.49 14.21
CA GLN A 501 25.93 14.83 14.29
C GLN A 501 26.17 15.62 12.99
N GLU A 502 27.41 15.69 12.50
CA GLU A 502 27.72 16.35 11.21
C GLU A 502 26.91 15.77 10.03
N ILE A 503 26.68 14.45 10.03
CA ILE A 503 25.87 13.77 9.00
C ILE A 503 24.38 14.11 9.18
N ALA A 504 23.89 14.22 10.41
CA ALA A 504 22.52 14.64 10.69
C ALA A 504 22.29 16.10 10.26
N GLU A 505 23.20 17.02 10.59
CA GLU A 505 23.16 18.43 10.16
C GLU A 505 23.15 18.54 8.63
N LYS A 506 24.09 17.87 7.93
CA LYS A 506 24.14 17.81 6.46
C LYS A 506 22.91 17.14 5.83
N ASN A 507 22.14 16.35 6.59
CA ASN A 507 20.87 15.77 6.11
C ASN A 507 19.67 16.67 6.42
N MET A 508 19.69 17.44 7.52
CA MET A 508 18.72 18.51 7.78
C MET A 508 18.82 19.60 6.71
N ASP A 509 20.03 20.01 6.29
CA ASP A 509 20.20 20.97 5.21
C ASP A 509 19.62 20.49 3.87
N LYS A 510 19.81 19.20 3.55
CA LYS A 510 19.18 18.56 2.38
C LYS A 510 17.66 18.52 2.51
N LEU A 511 17.14 18.21 3.70
CA LEU A 511 15.70 18.20 3.98
C LEU A 511 15.12 19.61 3.78
N ASN A 512 15.74 20.64 4.34
CA ASN A 512 15.38 22.05 4.17
C ASN A 512 15.41 22.48 2.68
N TYR A 513 16.35 21.96 1.88
CA TYR A 513 16.40 22.19 0.43
C TYR A 513 15.26 21.48 -0.32
N ILE A 514 14.98 20.22 0.05
CA ILE A 514 13.87 19.42 -0.52
C ILE A 514 12.51 20.01 -0.14
N GLU A 515 12.35 20.54 1.07
CA GLU A 515 11.13 21.21 1.51
C GLU A 515 10.88 22.51 0.74
N LYS A 516 11.93 23.31 0.50
CA LYS A 516 11.85 24.51 -0.36
C LYS A 516 11.48 24.17 -1.80
N SER A 517 12.07 23.14 -2.39
CA SER A 517 11.72 22.71 -3.76
C SER A 517 10.31 22.09 -3.82
N HIS A 518 9.88 21.38 -2.78
CA HIS A 518 8.50 20.88 -2.66
C HIS A 518 7.48 22.02 -2.54
N ALA A 519 7.77 23.06 -1.75
CA ALA A 519 6.93 24.26 -1.66
C ALA A 519 6.84 25.01 -3.01
N GLN A 520 7.95 25.11 -3.75
CA GLN A 520 7.94 25.64 -5.12
C GLN A 520 7.11 24.78 -6.07
N LEU A 521 7.26 23.45 -6.04
CA LEU A 521 6.47 22.54 -6.87
C LEU A 521 4.97 22.57 -6.53
N ILE A 522 4.58 22.80 -5.27
CA ILE A 522 3.19 23.06 -4.88
C ILE A 522 2.67 24.35 -5.53
N LEU A 523 3.47 25.42 -5.51
CA LEU A 523 3.10 26.70 -6.13
C LEU A 523 2.95 26.54 -7.65
N GLU A 524 3.91 25.92 -8.33
CA GLU A 524 3.86 25.64 -9.77
C GLU A 524 2.65 24.74 -10.14
N ASN A 525 2.38 23.68 -9.37
CA ASN A 525 1.21 22.83 -9.56
C ASN A 525 -0.10 23.62 -9.40
N SER A 526 -0.19 24.53 -8.42
CA SER A 526 -1.34 25.42 -8.27
C SER A 526 -1.53 26.35 -9.49
N GLN A 527 -0.44 26.86 -10.06
CA GLN A 527 -0.48 27.69 -11.28
C GLN A 527 -0.94 26.86 -12.50
N PHE A 528 -0.36 25.68 -12.72
CA PHE A 528 -0.78 24.77 -13.81
C PHE A 528 -2.24 24.34 -13.67
N LYS A 529 -2.71 24.04 -12.45
CA LYS A 529 -4.12 23.71 -12.17
C LYS A 529 -5.05 24.90 -12.48
N ASN A 530 -4.65 26.12 -12.14
CA ASN A 530 -5.41 27.33 -12.47
C ASN A 530 -5.47 27.55 -14.00
N VAL A 531 -4.35 27.43 -14.71
CA VAL A 531 -4.30 27.52 -16.18
C VAL A 531 -5.15 26.45 -16.85
N LEU A 532 -5.07 25.19 -16.40
CA LEU A 532 -5.89 24.09 -16.91
C LEU A 532 -7.39 24.33 -16.68
N SER A 533 -7.78 24.85 -15.51
CA SER A 533 -9.18 25.23 -15.24
C SER A 533 -9.67 26.36 -16.14
N LYS A 534 -8.77 27.24 -16.60
CA LYS A 534 -9.07 28.33 -17.54
C LYS A 534 -9.27 27.76 -18.93
N THR A 535 -8.31 27.00 -19.46
CA THR A 535 -8.39 26.43 -20.82
C THR A 535 -9.54 25.43 -20.96
N GLN A 536 -9.83 24.63 -19.92
CA GLN A 536 -11.01 23.75 -19.91
C GLN A 536 -12.33 24.56 -20.00
N ARG A 537 -12.43 25.70 -19.31
CA ARG A 537 -13.61 26.59 -19.38
C ARG A 537 -13.73 27.26 -20.74
N GLU A 538 -12.61 27.67 -21.34
CA GLU A 538 -12.54 28.24 -22.69
C GLU A 538 -13.00 27.20 -23.74
N GLN A 539 -12.41 26.00 -23.74
CA GLN A 539 -12.76 24.90 -24.65
C GLN A 539 -14.22 24.49 -24.54
N THR A 540 -14.75 24.32 -23.32
CA THR A 540 -16.16 23.94 -23.13
C THR A 540 -17.14 25.08 -23.46
N SER A 541 -16.72 26.35 -23.37
CA SER A 541 -17.51 27.49 -23.85
C SER A 541 -17.57 27.54 -25.37
N LEU A 542 -16.42 27.39 -26.03
CA LEU A 542 -16.32 27.32 -27.48
C LEU A 542 -17.14 26.14 -28.03
N LEU A 543 -17.04 24.96 -27.42
CA LEU A 543 -17.82 23.79 -27.81
C LEU A 543 -19.34 24.02 -27.66
N ALA A 544 -19.80 24.61 -26.55
CA ALA A 544 -21.20 24.93 -26.35
C ALA A 544 -21.73 25.96 -27.38
N ALA A 545 -20.96 27.02 -27.64
CA ALA A 545 -21.30 28.03 -28.64
C ALA A 545 -21.34 27.43 -30.06
N CYS A 546 -20.33 26.63 -30.44
CA CYS A 546 -20.30 25.94 -31.72
C CYS A 546 -21.45 24.95 -31.90
N ALA A 547 -21.83 24.21 -30.84
CA ALA A 547 -22.97 23.29 -30.88
C ALA A 547 -24.30 24.03 -31.09
N LEU A 548 -24.52 25.15 -30.40
CA LEU A 548 -25.71 25.99 -30.58
C LEU A 548 -25.74 26.64 -31.97
N MET A 549 -24.60 27.16 -32.44
CA MET A 549 -24.44 27.73 -33.78
C MET A 549 -24.70 26.71 -34.88
N ALA A 550 -24.13 25.50 -34.80
CA ALA A 550 -24.37 24.42 -35.76
C ALA A 550 -25.84 23.96 -35.73
N GLY A 551 -26.43 23.85 -34.54
CA GLY A 551 -27.84 23.53 -34.34
C GLY A 551 -28.81 24.58 -34.91
N ALA A 552 -28.39 25.84 -35.03
CA ALA A 552 -29.13 26.90 -35.74
C ALA A 552 -28.85 26.91 -37.26
N LEU A 553 -27.59 26.71 -37.66
CA LEU A 553 -27.14 26.80 -39.05
C LEU A 553 -27.68 25.66 -39.92
N TYR A 554 -27.62 24.41 -39.46
CA TYR A 554 -28.03 23.25 -40.27
C TYR A 554 -29.53 23.27 -40.65
N PRO A 555 -30.48 23.63 -39.76
CA PRO A 555 -31.87 23.88 -40.13
C PRO A 555 -32.09 25.08 -41.07
N LEU A 556 -31.16 26.05 -41.13
CA LEU A 556 -31.24 27.16 -42.09
C LEU A 556 -30.66 26.77 -43.45
N TYR A 557 -29.53 26.06 -43.50
CA TYR A 557 -28.94 25.51 -44.72
C TYR A 557 -29.92 24.57 -45.44
N SER A 558 -30.45 23.57 -44.73
CA SER A 558 -31.44 22.63 -45.30
C SER A 558 -32.71 23.32 -45.83
N ARG A 559 -33.16 24.40 -45.19
CA ARG A 559 -34.25 25.27 -45.72
C ARG A 559 -33.82 26.04 -46.96
N SER A 560 -32.58 26.51 -47.04
CA SER A 560 -32.03 27.16 -48.24
C SER A 560 -31.98 26.20 -49.42
N CYS A 561 -31.48 24.97 -49.24
CA CYS A 561 -31.45 23.92 -50.26
C CYS A 561 -32.87 23.52 -50.73
N ALA A 562 -33.83 23.43 -49.79
CA ALA A 562 -35.23 23.21 -50.11
C ALA A 562 -35.87 24.37 -50.89
N LEU A 563 -35.38 25.61 -50.74
CA LEU A 563 -35.79 26.77 -51.53
C LEU A 563 -35.09 26.84 -52.91
N SER A 564 -33.82 26.43 -53.01
CA SER A 564 -33.11 26.28 -54.29
C SER A 564 -33.82 25.26 -55.17
N THR A 565 -34.04 24.04 -54.67
CA THR A 565 -34.75 22.99 -55.44
C THR A 565 -36.17 23.39 -55.85
N GLN A 566 -36.86 24.24 -55.07
CA GLN A 566 -38.14 24.86 -55.46
C GLN A 566 -37.98 25.92 -56.56
N ARG A 567 -36.94 26.77 -56.51
CA ARG A 567 -36.57 27.70 -57.59
C ARG A 567 -36.30 26.94 -58.88
N ASP A 568 -35.50 25.88 -58.80
CA ASP A 568 -34.99 25.11 -59.94
C ASP A 568 -36.14 24.40 -60.67
N PHE A 569 -37.02 23.72 -59.92
CA PHE A 569 -38.25 23.15 -60.46
C PHE A 569 -39.18 24.20 -61.08
N LEU A 570 -39.34 25.38 -60.46
CA LEU A 570 -40.16 26.45 -61.04
C LEU A 570 -39.56 27.03 -62.32
N GLN A 571 -38.23 27.11 -62.42
CA GLN A 571 -37.53 27.54 -63.63
C GLN A 571 -37.69 26.51 -64.75
N GLU A 572 -37.55 25.22 -64.45
CA GLU A 572 -37.81 24.13 -65.40
C GLU A 572 -39.22 24.21 -65.99
N GLN A 573 -40.24 24.36 -65.13
CA GLN A 573 -41.65 24.48 -65.56
C GLN A 573 -41.90 25.73 -66.44
N VAL A 574 -41.23 26.85 -66.19
CA VAL A 574 -41.28 28.04 -67.05
C VAL A 574 -40.64 27.76 -68.41
N ASN A 575 -39.48 27.10 -68.42
CA ASN A 575 -38.78 26.74 -69.66
C ASN A 575 -39.61 25.77 -70.51
N THR A 576 -40.26 24.75 -69.91
CA THR A 576 -41.15 23.84 -70.66
C THR A 576 -42.38 24.56 -71.21
N PHE A 577 -42.93 25.53 -70.48
CA PHE A 577 -44.11 26.28 -70.92
C PHE A 577 -43.82 27.14 -72.17
N GLU A 578 -42.66 27.80 -72.22
CA GLU A 578 -42.25 28.57 -73.40
C GLU A 578 -41.93 27.66 -74.61
N LEU A 579 -41.39 26.45 -74.38
CA LEU A 579 -41.27 25.43 -75.42
C LEU A 579 -42.62 24.99 -76.00
N PHE A 580 -43.61 24.64 -75.16
CA PHE A 580 -44.96 24.28 -75.65
C PHE A 580 -45.64 25.43 -76.42
N LYS A 581 -45.40 26.66 -76.00
CA LYS A 581 -45.90 27.89 -76.65
C LYS A 581 -45.25 28.13 -78.02
N LEU A 582 -44.04 27.61 -78.24
CA LEU A 582 -43.39 27.55 -79.54
C LEU A 582 -43.99 26.44 -80.41
N GLU A 583 -44.09 25.19 -79.91
CA GLU A 583 -44.67 24.06 -80.64
C GLU A 583 -46.09 24.34 -81.15
N ILE A 584 -46.93 24.99 -80.34
CA ILE A 584 -48.30 25.37 -80.71
C ILE A 584 -48.31 26.40 -81.84
N ARG A 585 -47.34 27.32 -81.91
CA ARG A 585 -47.20 28.24 -83.06
C ARG A 585 -46.87 27.46 -84.32
N THR A 586 -45.84 26.62 -84.30
CA THR A 586 -45.42 25.85 -85.49
C THR A 586 -46.54 24.95 -86.02
N LEU A 587 -47.35 24.36 -85.14
CA LEU A 587 -48.51 23.54 -85.52
C LEU A 587 -49.66 24.36 -86.12
N VAL A 588 -49.92 25.56 -85.61
CA VAL A 588 -50.91 26.49 -86.19
C VAL A 588 -50.43 27.01 -87.54
N GLU A 589 -49.17 27.44 -87.64
CA GLU A 589 -48.53 27.92 -88.86
C GLU A 589 -48.59 26.86 -89.97
N ALA A 590 -48.22 25.62 -89.67
CA ALA A 590 -48.28 24.48 -90.60
C ALA A 590 -49.70 24.11 -91.06
N LEU A 591 -50.74 24.36 -90.25
CA LEU A 591 -52.14 24.13 -90.62
C LEU A 591 -52.79 25.32 -91.33
N SER A 592 -52.28 26.54 -91.13
CA SER A 592 -52.81 27.79 -91.70
C SER A 592 -52.39 28.07 -93.15
N ALA A 593 -51.59 27.19 -93.76
CA ALA A 593 -50.99 27.38 -95.08
C ALA A 593 -51.98 27.37 -96.27
N VAL A 594 -53.29 27.15 -96.03
CA VAL A 594 -54.33 27.12 -97.07
C VAL A 594 -55.58 27.89 -96.64
N GLU A 595 -55.49 29.21 -96.47
CA GLU A 595 -56.66 30.09 -96.54
C GLU A 595 -56.28 31.52 -96.99
N GLU A 596 -56.26 31.75 -98.32
CA GLU A 596 -56.23 33.12 -98.84
C GLU A 596 -57.58 33.81 -98.66
N LYS A 597 -57.57 34.97 -97.98
CA LYS A 597 -58.51 36.08 -98.14
C LYS A 597 -60.01 35.72 -98.04
N LYS A 598 -60.56 35.83 -96.82
CA LYS A 598 -61.84 36.54 -96.64
C LYS A 598 -61.95 37.22 -95.27
N GLN A 599 -62.74 38.28 -95.24
CA GLN A 599 -62.90 39.23 -94.15
C GLN A 599 -64.35 39.19 -93.69
N GLU A 600 -64.61 38.97 -92.40
CA GLU A 600 -65.95 39.20 -91.85
C GLU A 600 -65.93 39.59 -90.36
N GLU A 601 -66.81 40.51 -89.97
CA GLU A 601 -66.89 41.06 -88.61
C GLU A 601 -67.95 40.34 -87.75
N ALA A 602 -67.52 39.50 -86.80
CA ALA A 602 -68.43 38.80 -85.88
C ALA A 602 -68.34 39.33 -84.43
N LYS A 603 -69.34 40.13 -84.01
CA LYS A 603 -69.43 40.75 -82.68
C LYS A 603 -69.75 39.74 -81.57
N MET A 604 -68.74 39.16 -80.91
CA MET A 604 -68.91 38.34 -79.69
C MET A 604 -68.69 39.12 -78.38
N LYS A 605 -69.70 39.06 -77.50
CA LYS A 605 -69.87 39.93 -76.32
C LYS A 605 -68.92 39.56 -75.17
N LYS A 606 -67.88 40.37 -74.91
CA LYS A 606 -66.96 40.17 -73.77
C LYS A 606 -67.56 40.69 -72.44
N LYS A 607 -67.99 39.76 -71.57
CA LYS A 607 -68.31 39.95 -70.14
C LYS A 607 -67.37 39.07 -69.27
N PRO A 608 -67.08 39.42 -68.01
CA PRO A 608 -65.98 40.36 -67.77
C PRO A 608 -64.86 39.89 -66.81
N PHE A 609 -63.68 40.49 -66.94
CA PHE A 609 -62.66 40.83 -65.91
C PHE A 609 -62.14 39.79 -64.88
N LYS A 610 -62.64 38.54 -64.79
CA LYS A 610 -62.15 37.55 -63.79
C LYS A 610 -60.69 37.07 -63.99
N GLY A 611 -60.08 37.33 -65.15
CA GLY A 611 -58.67 36.97 -65.42
C GLY A 611 -57.64 37.91 -64.77
N LEU A 612 -57.83 39.22 -64.87
CA LEU A 612 -56.81 40.22 -64.51
C LEU A 612 -56.41 40.19 -63.03
N ILE A 613 -57.35 39.91 -62.12
CA ILE A 613 -57.05 39.79 -60.67
C ILE A 613 -56.10 38.61 -60.40
N ARG A 614 -56.17 37.51 -61.18
CA ARG A 614 -55.20 36.40 -61.07
C ARG A 614 -53.83 36.79 -61.62
N VAL A 615 -53.77 37.57 -62.69
CA VAL A 615 -52.50 38.09 -63.26
C VAL A 615 -51.84 39.08 -62.31
N PHE A 616 -52.58 40.06 -61.79
CA PHE A 616 -52.09 41.02 -60.80
C PHE A 616 -51.57 40.33 -59.53
N ARG A 617 -52.32 39.36 -58.98
CA ARG A 617 -51.85 38.57 -57.83
C ARG A 617 -50.56 37.79 -58.15
N LYS A 618 -50.42 37.18 -59.33
CA LYS A 618 -49.15 36.55 -59.77
C LYS A 618 -48.00 37.58 -59.84
N GLY A 619 -48.24 38.76 -60.40
CA GLY A 619 -47.25 39.84 -60.49
C GLY A 619 -46.78 40.33 -59.12
N VAL A 620 -47.71 40.60 -58.19
CA VAL A 620 -47.37 41.01 -56.80
C VAL A 620 -46.59 39.91 -56.06
N ILE A 621 -46.92 38.63 -56.26
CA ILE A 621 -46.15 37.50 -55.70
C ILE A 621 -44.72 37.50 -56.27
N ALA A 622 -44.56 37.65 -57.58
CA ALA A 622 -43.25 37.69 -58.22
C ALA A 622 -42.39 38.88 -57.75
N ILE A 623 -42.97 40.07 -57.62
CA ILE A 623 -42.28 41.28 -57.13
C ILE A 623 -41.87 41.11 -55.65
N LEU A 624 -42.74 40.53 -54.81
CA LEU A 624 -42.40 40.26 -53.40
C LEU A 624 -41.35 39.15 -53.24
N ALA A 625 -41.32 38.16 -54.13
CA ALA A 625 -40.26 37.17 -54.18
C ALA A 625 -38.93 37.79 -54.64
N ALA A 626 -38.96 38.59 -55.71
CA ALA A 626 -37.79 39.30 -56.23
C ALA A 626 -37.20 40.29 -55.21
N ASN A 627 -38.02 41.04 -54.48
CA ASN A 627 -37.52 41.92 -53.41
C ASN A 627 -36.90 41.15 -52.23
N ARG A 628 -37.40 39.96 -51.88
CA ARG A 628 -36.73 39.11 -50.88
C ARG A 628 -35.40 38.56 -51.37
N LEU A 629 -35.35 38.08 -52.60
CA LEU A 629 -34.11 37.62 -53.23
C LEU A 629 -33.10 38.76 -53.37
N LYS A 630 -33.56 39.98 -53.66
CA LYS A 630 -32.73 41.20 -53.68
C LYS A 630 -32.15 41.53 -52.31
N ILE A 631 -32.94 41.42 -51.23
CA ILE A 631 -32.45 41.65 -49.85
C ILE A 631 -31.48 40.54 -49.42
N LEU A 632 -31.75 39.28 -49.76
CA LEU A 632 -30.84 38.15 -49.53
C LEU A 632 -29.54 38.25 -50.36
N GLY A 633 -29.58 38.95 -51.49
CA GLY A 633 -28.43 39.24 -52.35
C GLY A 633 -27.72 40.56 -52.07
N GLN A 634 -28.07 41.28 -50.99
CA GLN A 634 -27.29 42.44 -50.55
C GLN A 634 -26.03 41.97 -49.82
N SER A 635 -24.87 42.33 -50.36
CA SER A 635 -23.56 41.79 -49.96
C SER A 635 -23.16 42.19 -48.54
N CYS A 636 -23.18 41.21 -47.63
CA CYS A 636 -22.38 41.25 -46.41
C CYS A 636 -20.91 40.97 -46.73
N GLY A 637 -19.98 41.31 -45.83
CA GLY A 637 -18.55 41.07 -46.00
C GLY A 637 -18.21 39.57 -46.04
N SER A 638 -18.06 39.01 -47.24
CA SER A 638 -17.83 37.59 -47.47
C SER A 638 -16.35 37.21 -47.43
N LEU A 639 -16.01 36.21 -46.62
CA LEU A 639 -14.70 35.57 -46.58
C LEU A 639 -14.57 34.55 -47.73
N PHE A 640 -15.54 33.64 -47.85
CA PHE A 640 -15.67 32.70 -48.98
C PHE A 640 -17.12 32.18 -49.09
N THR A 641 -17.41 31.47 -50.18
CA THR A 641 -18.68 30.77 -50.39
C THR A 641 -18.43 29.27 -50.39
N TRP A 642 -19.07 28.53 -49.48
CA TRP A 642 -19.02 27.07 -49.44
C TRP A 642 -20.09 26.46 -50.36
N MET A 643 -19.75 25.42 -51.13
CA MET A 643 -20.68 24.70 -52.00
C MET A 643 -20.51 23.19 -51.85
N GLU A 644 -21.65 22.47 -51.81
CA GLU A 644 -21.69 21.03 -51.67
C GLU A 644 -21.68 20.33 -53.05
N SER A 645 -20.48 20.22 -53.63
CA SER A 645 -20.12 19.42 -54.84
C SER A 645 -20.76 19.83 -56.19
N PHE A 646 -19.92 20.41 -57.07
CA PHE A 646 -20.01 20.46 -58.54
C PHE A 646 -21.34 20.82 -59.25
N LYS A 647 -22.39 21.26 -58.55
CA LYS A 647 -23.64 21.76 -59.13
C LYS A 647 -23.83 23.23 -58.79
N GLU A 648 -24.44 23.98 -59.69
CA GLU A 648 -24.65 25.45 -59.61
C GLU A 648 -25.78 25.82 -58.64
N GLY A 649 -25.64 25.36 -57.39
CA GLY A 649 -26.57 25.62 -56.29
C GLY A 649 -26.31 26.94 -55.56
N ILE A 650 -27.20 27.28 -54.62
CA ILE A 650 -27.00 28.42 -53.71
C ILE A 650 -25.94 28.04 -52.67
N GLY A 651 -24.70 28.47 -52.88
CA GLY A 651 -23.62 28.32 -51.90
C GLY A 651 -23.87 29.09 -50.61
N MET A 652 -23.33 28.59 -49.51
CA MET A 652 -23.42 29.21 -48.18
C MET A 652 -22.31 30.23 -47.99
N LEU A 653 -22.69 31.49 -47.79
CA LEU A 653 -21.74 32.60 -47.59
C LEU A 653 -21.17 32.55 -46.16
N VAL A 654 -19.84 32.50 -46.04
CA VAL A 654 -19.12 32.66 -44.77
C VAL A 654 -18.66 34.10 -44.67
N CYS A 655 -18.96 34.77 -43.55
CA CYS A 655 -18.68 36.20 -43.36
C CYS A 655 -17.81 36.45 -42.11
N THR A 656 -17.11 37.58 -42.09
CA THR A 656 -16.36 38.11 -40.94
C THR A 656 -16.92 39.48 -40.54
N GLY A 657 -16.80 39.87 -39.27
CA GLY A 657 -17.18 41.21 -38.83
C GLY A 657 -16.11 42.24 -39.22
N GLU A 658 -16.54 43.45 -39.59
CA GLU A 658 -15.64 44.57 -39.90
C GLU A 658 -15.32 45.36 -38.63
N PRO A 659 -14.04 45.70 -38.35
CA PRO A 659 -13.72 46.75 -37.38
C PRO A 659 -14.28 48.10 -37.87
N LYS A 660 -14.62 49.00 -36.95
CA LYS A 660 -15.47 50.18 -37.24
C LYS A 660 -14.83 51.26 -38.14
N ASP A 661 -13.53 51.16 -38.42
CA ASP A 661 -12.75 52.20 -39.11
C ASP A 661 -12.84 52.09 -40.64
N LYS A 662 -13.72 52.91 -41.22
CA LYS A 662 -14.07 52.91 -42.65
C LYS A 662 -13.02 53.63 -43.50
N LEU A 663 -12.04 52.90 -44.00
CA LEU A 663 -11.16 53.35 -45.10
C LEU A 663 -11.53 52.67 -46.42
N LYS A 664 -11.87 53.47 -47.44
CA LYS A 664 -12.24 52.98 -48.78
C LYS A 664 -11.01 52.80 -49.67
N PHE A 665 -10.47 51.58 -49.72
CA PHE A 665 -9.28 51.26 -50.52
C PHE A 665 -9.58 50.86 -51.98
N PRO A 666 -8.61 51.04 -52.92
CA PRO A 666 -8.72 50.59 -54.30
C PRO A 666 -8.90 49.07 -54.46
N LYS A 667 -9.43 48.64 -55.61
CA LYS A 667 -9.85 47.24 -55.85
C LYS A 667 -8.75 46.19 -55.63
N HIS A 668 -7.51 46.48 -55.99
CA HIS A 668 -6.41 45.49 -55.96
C HIS A 668 -5.78 45.23 -54.58
N GLN A 669 -6.08 46.04 -53.55
CA GLN A 669 -5.60 45.78 -52.18
C GLN A 669 -6.58 44.96 -51.33
N LYS A 670 -7.76 44.61 -51.86
CA LYS A 670 -8.84 44.03 -51.08
C LYS A 670 -8.55 42.64 -50.52
N GLU A 671 -8.03 41.72 -51.31
CA GLU A 671 -7.86 40.32 -50.90
C GLU A 671 -6.86 40.18 -49.74
N GLN A 672 -5.74 40.89 -49.82
CA GLN A 672 -4.72 40.93 -48.77
C GLN A 672 -5.26 41.56 -47.48
N LEU A 673 -6.11 42.59 -47.59
CA LEU A 673 -6.79 43.20 -46.45
C LEU A 673 -7.86 42.29 -45.83
N CYS A 674 -8.64 41.58 -46.65
CA CYS A 674 -9.61 40.58 -46.19
C CYS A 674 -8.91 39.45 -45.39
N CYS A 675 -7.75 38.98 -45.83
CA CYS A 675 -6.96 37.99 -45.09
C CYS A 675 -6.48 38.52 -43.73
N LEU A 676 -6.03 39.77 -43.64
CA LEU A 676 -5.64 40.40 -42.38
C LEU A 676 -6.84 40.62 -41.44
N GLN A 677 -7.97 41.08 -41.98
CA GLN A 677 -9.22 41.23 -41.24
C GLN A 677 -9.71 39.87 -40.70
N ALA A 678 -9.71 38.84 -41.53
CA ALA A 678 -10.06 37.47 -41.13
C ALA A 678 -9.14 36.93 -40.04
N LEU A 679 -7.83 37.15 -40.15
CA LEU A 679 -6.87 36.75 -39.12
C LEU A 679 -7.13 37.50 -37.80
N SER A 680 -7.37 38.81 -37.85
CA SER A 680 -7.71 39.61 -36.65
C SER A 680 -9.03 39.17 -35.99
N TRP A 681 -10.01 38.76 -36.79
CA TRP A 681 -11.29 38.24 -36.32
C TRP A 681 -11.15 36.86 -35.66
N LEU A 682 -10.43 35.95 -36.32
CA LEU A 682 -10.19 34.58 -35.83
C LEU A 682 -9.25 34.50 -34.62
N THR A 683 -8.46 35.55 -34.36
CA THR A 683 -7.56 35.66 -33.20
C THR A 683 -8.06 36.62 -32.11
N SER A 684 -9.26 37.18 -32.25
CA SER A 684 -9.80 38.19 -31.34
C SER A 684 -10.03 37.64 -29.92
N SER A 685 -9.28 38.18 -28.95
CA SER A 685 -9.47 37.94 -27.51
C SER A 685 -10.82 38.43 -27.01
N ASP A 686 -11.33 39.53 -27.58
CA ASP A 686 -12.61 40.12 -27.20
C ASP A 686 -13.79 39.25 -27.67
N LEU A 687 -13.69 38.68 -28.86
CA LEU A 687 -14.66 37.69 -29.36
C LEU A 687 -14.65 36.43 -28.49
N LEU A 688 -13.48 35.92 -28.12
CA LEU A 688 -13.34 34.79 -27.19
C LEU A 688 -13.98 35.09 -25.83
N ALA A 689 -13.69 36.26 -25.25
CA ALA A 689 -14.31 36.71 -23.99
C ALA A 689 -15.83 36.90 -24.11
N ALA A 690 -16.32 37.42 -25.24
CA ALA A 690 -17.74 37.57 -25.54
C ALA A 690 -18.46 36.21 -25.63
N ILE A 691 -17.83 35.19 -26.22
CA ILE A 691 -18.34 33.82 -26.27
C ILE A 691 -18.42 33.20 -24.87
N ILE A 692 -17.31 33.21 -24.11
CA ILE A 692 -17.24 32.62 -22.76
C ILE A 692 -18.26 33.27 -21.83
N SER A 693 -18.32 34.60 -21.80
CA SER A 693 -19.29 35.35 -20.99
C SER A 693 -20.74 35.23 -21.46
N SER A 694 -21.02 34.58 -22.59
CA SER A 694 -22.37 34.20 -23.02
C SER A 694 -22.74 32.77 -22.62
N MET A 695 -21.75 31.89 -22.54
CA MET A 695 -21.92 30.47 -22.21
C MET A 695 -21.81 30.16 -20.70
N ALA A 696 -21.27 31.07 -19.88
CA ALA A 696 -21.01 30.85 -18.45
C ALA A 696 -22.20 30.26 -17.66
N GLU A 697 -23.40 30.83 -17.81
CA GLU A 697 -24.63 30.34 -17.17
C GLU A 697 -24.98 28.90 -17.61
N LEU A 698 -24.81 28.60 -18.90
CA LEU A 698 -25.04 27.27 -19.46
C LEU A 698 -24.00 26.26 -18.97
N GLN A 699 -22.74 26.67 -18.83
CA GLN A 699 -21.68 25.83 -18.23
C GLN A 699 -21.96 25.53 -16.76
N GLU A 700 -22.43 26.50 -16.00
CA GLU A 700 -22.78 26.31 -14.58
C GLU A 700 -23.93 25.31 -14.42
N VAL A 701 -24.96 25.39 -15.27
CA VAL A 701 -26.04 24.38 -15.29
C VAL A 701 -25.50 23.00 -15.70
N ILE A 702 -24.75 22.90 -16.80
CA ILE A 702 -24.21 21.61 -17.29
C ILE A 702 -23.33 20.93 -16.23
N SER A 703 -22.43 21.67 -15.59
CA SER A 703 -21.51 21.14 -14.56
C SER A 703 -22.20 20.73 -13.24
N LYS A 704 -23.43 21.18 -13.00
CA LYS A 704 -24.25 20.84 -11.83
C LYS A 704 -25.36 19.82 -12.13
N THR A 705 -25.47 19.31 -13.36
CA THR A 705 -26.58 18.44 -13.78
C THR A 705 -26.28 16.96 -13.58
N ASP A 706 -27.05 16.27 -12.73
CA ASP A 706 -27.22 14.82 -12.83
C ASP A 706 -28.03 14.50 -14.10
N PRO A 707 -27.50 13.72 -15.07
CA PRO A 707 -28.19 13.41 -16.32
C PRO A 707 -29.52 12.67 -16.15
N ASN A 708 -29.81 12.09 -14.98
CA ASN A 708 -31.07 11.40 -14.70
C ASN A 708 -32.20 12.36 -14.24
N SER A 709 -31.88 13.63 -13.96
CA SER A 709 -32.82 14.58 -13.37
C SER A 709 -33.76 15.24 -14.40
N ARG A 710 -34.98 14.72 -14.55
CA ARG A 710 -36.01 15.28 -15.47
C ARG A 710 -36.25 16.79 -15.31
N ILE A 711 -36.11 17.32 -14.09
CA ILE A 711 -36.30 18.75 -13.78
C ILE A 711 -35.26 19.62 -14.51
N CYS A 712 -34.01 19.15 -14.64
CA CYS A 712 -32.96 19.95 -15.27
C CYS A 712 -33.18 20.13 -16.77
N GLY A 713 -33.87 19.21 -17.46
CA GLY A 713 -34.15 19.32 -18.90
C GLY A 713 -34.81 20.65 -19.30
N HIS A 714 -35.76 21.15 -18.51
CA HIS A 714 -36.39 22.45 -18.77
C HIS A 714 -35.46 23.63 -18.44
N LEU A 715 -34.70 23.55 -17.33
CA LEU A 715 -33.73 24.57 -16.96
C LEU A 715 -32.65 24.70 -18.04
N LEU A 716 -32.01 23.60 -18.42
CA LEU A 716 -31.00 23.51 -19.47
C LEU A 716 -31.50 24.09 -20.80
N ILE A 717 -32.72 23.76 -21.24
CA ILE A 717 -33.30 24.33 -22.46
C ILE A 717 -33.56 25.83 -22.34
N SER A 718 -33.95 26.33 -21.16
CA SER A 718 -34.15 27.77 -20.94
C SER A 718 -32.82 28.54 -20.90
N THR A 719 -31.80 28.01 -20.21
CA THR A 719 -30.47 28.60 -20.14
C THR A 719 -29.77 28.55 -21.50
N ALA A 720 -29.90 27.45 -22.26
CA ALA A 720 -29.37 27.36 -23.61
C ALA A 720 -29.99 28.40 -24.56
N LYS A 721 -31.29 28.70 -24.45
CA LYS A 721 -31.94 29.79 -25.19
C LYS A 721 -31.39 31.16 -24.78
N ASN A 722 -31.21 31.41 -23.49
CA ASN A 722 -30.70 32.67 -22.97
C ASN A 722 -29.22 32.88 -23.37
N SER A 723 -28.38 31.86 -23.25
CA SER A 723 -26.98 31.87 -23.70
C SER A 723 -26.87 32.01 -25.22
N PHE A 724 -27.75 31.39 -26.01
CA PHE A 724 -27.80 31.59 -27.46
C PHE A 724 -28.21 33.02 -27.82
N ALA A 725 -29.22 33.60 -27.16
CA ALA A 725 -29.58 35.00 -27.35
C ALA A 725 -28.40 35.95 -27.03
N LYS A 726 -27.81 35.81 -25.83
CA LYS A 726 -26.62 36.58 -25.41
C LYS A 726 -25.44 36.45 -26.38
N LEU A 727 -25.23 35.25 -26.95
CA LEU A 727 -24.22 35.01 -27.98
C LEU A 727 -24.56 35.75 -29.28
N MET A 728 -25.79 35.62 -29.77
CA MET A 728 -26.23 36.29 -31.01
C MET A 728 -26.23 37.81 -30.88
N ASP A 729 -26.60 38.37 -29.72
CA ASP A 729 -26.57 39.81 -29.46
C ASP A 729 -25.12 40.35 -29.53
N LYS A 730 -24.18 39.68 -28.86
CA LYS A 730 -22.74 40.07 -28.89
C LYS A 730 -22.10 39.85 -30.26
N ILE A 731 -22.43 38.77 -30.95
CA ILE A 731 -21.98 38.55 -32.34
C ILE A 731 -22.57 39.64 -33.26
N SER A 732 -23.85 40.01 -33.10
CA SER A 732 -24.47 41.06 -33.93
C SER A 732 -23.76 42.40 -33.76
N LEU A 733 -23.44 42.80 -32.52
CA LEU A 733 -22.66 44.02 -32.23
C LEU A 733 -21.24 44.03 -32.84
N ALA A 734 -20.68 42.85 -33.11
CA ALA A 734 -19.38 42.68 -33.76
C ALA A 734 -19.50 42.47 -35.30
N MET A 735 -20.70 42.18 -35.82
CA MET A 735 -21.01 42.00 -37.24
C MET A 735 -21.73 43.22 -37.86
N GLU A 736 -22.11 44.23 -37.08
CA GLU A 736 -22.79 45.44 -37.55
C GLU A 736 -21.87 46.36 -38.37
N SER A 737 -21.79 46.11 -39.67
CA SER A 737 -21.48 47.15 -40.65
C SER A 737 -22.73 47.55 -41.46
N ILE A 738 -22.85 48.87 -41.66
CA ILE A 738 -24.00 49.59 -42.27
C ILE A 738 -25.25 49.67 -41.36
N PRO A 739 -25.74 50.87 -40.99
CA PRO A 739 -26.99 51.01 -40.25
C PRO A 739 -28.20 50.71 -41.15
N LEU A 740 -28.96 49.66 -40.83
CA LEU A 740 -30.28 49.44 -41.42
C LEU A 740 -31.27 50.46 -40.87
N HIS A 741 -31.52 51.53 -41.64
CA HIS A 741 -32.65 52.43 -41.35
C HIS A 741 -33.98 51.67 -41.47
N SER A 742 -34.53 51.29 -40.31
CA SER A 742 -35.92 50.82 -40.10
C SER A 742 -36.33 49.46 -40.69
N SER A 743 -35.54 48.39 -40.46
CA SER A 743 -36.12 47.04 -40.38
C SER A 743 -36.77 46.83 -38.99
N ARG A 744 -37.94 47.46 -38.77
CA ARG A 744 -38.69 47.36 -37.50
C ARG A 744 -39.17 45.91 -37.27
N SER A 745 -38.32 45.14 -36.58
CA SER A 745 -38.52 43.80 -36.00
C SER A 745 -39.66 42.96 -36.60
N ILE A 746 -39.34 41.98 -37.45
CA ILE A 746 -40.28 40.94 -37.93
C ILE A 746 -40.54 39.90 -36.82
N THR A 747 -40.96 40.38 -35.66
CA THR A 747 -41.36 39.60 -34.47
C THR A 747 -42.82 39.81 -34.10
N TYR A 748 -43.52 40.75 -34.75
CA TYR A 748 -44.97 40.84 -34.60
C TYR A 748 -45.66 39.70 -35.37
N VAL A 749 -46.32 38.80 -34.64
CA VAL A 749 -46.99 37.61 -35.20
C VAL A 749 -48.35 38.01 -35.80
N GLU A 750 -48.26 38.75 -36.91
CA GLU A 750 -49.42 39.19 -37.67
C GLU A 750 -50.01 37.98 -38.44
N LYS A 751 -50.96 37.29 -37.79
CA LYS A 751 -51.54 35.99 -38.22
C LYS A 751 -52.17 35.99 -39.63
N ASP A 752 -52.40 37.17 -40.20
CA ASP A 752 -52.96 37.38 -41.53
C ASP A 752 -52.05 38.14 -42.50
N SER A 753 -50.76 38.30 -42.16
CA SER A 753 -49.74 38.84 -43.05
C SER A 753 -49.81 38.18 -44.43
N LEU A 754 -49.74 38.99 -45.50
CA LEU A 754 -49.74 38.50 -46.88
C LEU A 754 -48.67 37.42 -47.10
N VAL A 755 -47.55 37.50 -46.36
CA VAL A 755 -46.49 36.49 -46.32
C VAL A 755 -47.02 35.12 -45.89
N GLN A 756 -47.65 35.01 -44.72
CA GLN A 756 -48.21 33.74 -44.25
C GLN A 756 -49.36 33.26 -45.14
N ARG A 757 -50.22 34.16 -45.64
CA ARG A 757 -51.31 33.81 -46.56
C ARG A 757 -50.77 33.22 -47.88
N LEU A 758 -49.66 33.75 -48.40
CA LEU A 758 -49.00 33.23 -49.60
C LEU A 758 -48.25 31.92 -49.33
N THR A 759 -47.49 31.81 -48.24
CA THR A 759 -46.80 30.55 -47.88
C THR A 759 -47.77 29.42 -47.58
N ARG A 760 -48.87 29.69 -46.83
CA ARG A 760 -49.96 28.72 -46.65
C ARG A 760 -50.67 28.41 -47.96
N GLY A 761 -50.86 29.39 -48.84
CA GLY A 761 -51.43 29.19 -50.18
C GLY A 761 -50.58 28.24 -51.05
N LEU A 762 -49.28 28.52 -51.17
CA LEU A 762 -48.31 27.69 -51.91
C LEU A 762 -48.19 26.29 -51.30
N HIS A 763 -48.04 26.17 -49.98
CA HIS A 763 -47.97 24.87 -49.31
C HIS A 763 -49.27 24.07 -49.46
N LYS A 764 -50.44 24.73 -49.37
CA LYS A 764 -51.74 24.08 -49.64
C LYS A 764 -51.88 23.66 -51.10
N VAL A 765 -51.36 24.42 -52.07
CA VAL A 765 -51.29 23.99 -53.47
C VAL A 765 -50.34 22.79 -53.65
N ASN A 766 -49.11 22.81 -53.13
CA ASN A 766 -48.16 21.70 -53.25
C ASN A 766 -48.63 20.41 -52.56
N THR A 767 -49.27 20.50 -51.39
CA THR A 767 -49.82 19.33 -50.68
C THR A 767 -51.11 18.78 -51.30
N LEU A 768 -51.83 19.59 -52.09
CA LEU A 768 -53.04 19.17 -52.80
C LEU A 768 -52.78 18.73 -54.25
N ALA A 769 -51.69 19.18 -54.88
CA ALA A 769 -51.27 18.74 -56.22
C ALA A 769 -51.19 17.21 -56.38
N PRO A 770 -50.52 16.44 -55.48
CA PRO A 770 -50.56 14.97 -55.56
C PRO A 770 -51.92 14.39 -55.18
N LYS A 771 -52.67 15.03 -54.26
CA LYS A 771 -53.97 14.51 -53.76
C LYS A 771 -55.12 14.65 -54.75
N TYR A 772 -55.09 15.62 -55.66
CA TYR A 772 -56.09 15.77 -56.73
C TYR A 772 -55.68 15.10 -58.05
N GLY A 773 -54.66 14.23 -58.05
CA GLY A 773 -54.26 13.50 -59.25
C GLY A 773 -53.70 14.39 -60.37
N LEU A 774 -53.21 15.59 -60.06
CA LEU A 774 -52.59 16.52 -61.02
C LEU A 774 -51.17 16.05 -61.41
N ARG A 775 -51.04 14.80 -61.88
CA ARG A 775 -49.85 14.32 -62.59
C ARG A 775 -49.76 14.98 -63.96
N GLY A 776 -49.17 16.18 -63.97
CA GLY A 776 -48.60 16.83 -65.14
C GLY A 776 -49.57 17.60 -66.04
N HIS A 777 -48.99 18.34 -66.98
CA HIS A 777 -49.67 19.15 -68.00
C HIS A 777 -50.27 18.30 -69.15
N VAL A 778 -50.69 17.08 -68.80
CA VAL A 778 -51.09 15.98 -69.70
C VAL A 778 -52.22 16.35 -70.69
N PRO A 779 -53.21 17.22 -70.39
CA PRO A 779 -54.26 17.54 -71.35
C PRO A 779 -53.73 18.13 -72.67
N ILE A 780 -52.82 19.10 -72.60
CA ILE A 780 -52.32 19.80 -73.79
C ILE A 780 -51.40 18.87 -74.58
N MET A 781 -50.43 18.23 -73.94
CA MET A 781 -49.47 17.37 -74.64
C MET A 781 -50.12 16.09 -75.20
N LYS A 782 -51.10 15.48 -74.50
CA LYS A 782 -51.90 14.40 -75.11
C LYS A 782 -52.82 14.91 -76.21
N SER A 783 -53.37 16.12 -76.13
CA SER A 783 -54.20 16.65 -77.24
C SER A 783 -53.36 16.89 -78.50
N ILE A 784 -52.16 17.45 -78.35
CA ILE A 784 -51.21 17.66 -79.46
C ILE A 784 -50.74 16.32 -80.03
N ALA A 785 -50.28 15.38 -79.21
CA ALA A 785 -49.88 14.05 -79.66
C ALA A 785 -51.05 13.27 -80.30
N SER A 786 -52.30 13.46 -79.82
CA SER A 786 -53.49 12.86 -80.45
C SER A 786 -53.81 13.51 -81.79
N LEU A 787 -53.64 14.82 -81.91
CA LEU A 787 -53.82 15.56 -83.17
C LEU A 787 -52.77 15.15 -84.20
N GLN A 788 -51.49 15.06 -83.81
CA GLN A 788 -50.41 14.54 -84.64
C GLN A 788 -50.68 13.09 -85.08
N LYS A 789 -51.17 12.23 -84.18
CA LYS A 789 -51.57 10.85 -84.51
C LYS A 789 -52.78 10.78 -85.45
N GLN A 790 -53.76 11.68 -85.30
CA GLN A 790 -54.90 11.80 -86.22
C GLN A 790 -54.44 12.23 -87.62
N ILE A 791 -53.59 13.25 -87.71
CA ILE A 791 -53.00 13.74 -88.98
C ILE A 791 -52.19 12.61 -89.65
N PHE A 792 -51.27 11.97 -88.92
CA PHE A 792 -50.48 10.85 -89.44
C PHE A 792 -51.35 9.68 -89.93
N GLY A 793 -52.37 9.31 -89.15
CA GLY A 793 -53.34 8.27 -89.52
C GLY A 793 -54.29 8.66 -90.66
N PHE A 794 -54.42 9.95 -90.99
CA PHE A 794 -55.06 10.42 -92.22
C PHE A 794 -54.10 10.26 -93.40
N THR A 795 -52.85 10.72 -93.28
CA THR A 795 -51.83 10.63 -94.33
C THR A 795 -51.53 9.18 -94.75
N GLN A 796 -51.43 8.25 -93.79
CA GLN A 796 -51.25 6.83 -94.08
C GLN A 796 -52.41 6.21 -94.88
N ARG A 797 -53.66 6.56 -94.56
CA ARG A 797 -54.84 6.07 -95.29
C ARG A 797 -54.91 6.63 -96.71
N LEU A 798 -54.55 7.91 -96.88
CA LEU A 798 -54.44 8.54 -98.20
C LEU A 798 -53.38 7.84 -99.07
N HIS A 799 -52.24 7.48 -98.48
CA HIS A 799 -51.16 6.77 -99.17
C HIS A 799 -51.58 5.35 -99.59
N ALA A 800 -52.22 4.58 -98.70
CA ALA A 800 -52.68 3.22 -99.00
C ALA A 800 -53.65 3.18 -100.19
N ALA A 801 -54.63 4.09 -100.24
CA ALA A 801 -55.59 4.17 -101.34
C ALA A 801 -54.93 4.49 -102.71
N GLU A 802 -53.87 5.31 -102.73
CA GLU A 802 -53.10 5.59 -103.96
C GLU A 802 -52.23 4.39 -104.38
N VAL A 803 -51.78 3.55 -103.45
CA VAL A 803 -51.06 2.30 -103.74
C VAL A 803 -52.00 1.26 -104.36
N GLU A 804 -53.19 1.03 -103.77
CA GLU A 804 -54.21 0.14 -104.32
C GLU A 804 -54.62 0.56 -105.75
N ARG A 805 -54.84 1.87 -105.96
CA ARG A 805 -55.16 2.44 -107.29
C ARG A 805 -54.07 2.19 -108.34
N ARG A 806 -52.81 2.02 -107.92
CA ARG A 806 -51.69 1.65 -108.82
C ARG A 806 -51.62 0.15 -109.06
N SER A 807 -51.83 -0.67 -108.04
CA SER A 807 -51.87 -2.14 -108.14
C SER A 807 -52.95 -2.61 -109.14
N LEU A 808 -54.19 -2.15 -108.99
CA LEU A 808 -55.30 -2.52 -109.88
C LEU A 808 -55.07 -2.12 -111.36
N ARG A 809 -54.24 -1.10 -111.62
CA ARG A 809 -53.86 -0.70 -112.99
C ARG A 809 -52.84 -1.65 -113.62
N LEU A 810 -52.02 -2.33 -112.82
CA LEU A 810 -51.06 -3.33 -113.29
C LEU A 810 -51.77 -4.63 -113.66
N GLU A 811 -52.64 -5.14 -112.80
CA GLU A 811 -53.43 -6.36 -113.07
C GLU A 811 -54.23 -6.29 -114.39
N VAL A 812 -54.90 -5.16 -114.63
CA VAL A 812 -55.65 -4.91 -115.88
C VAL A 812 -54.75 -4.90 -117.13
N SER A 813 -53.46 -4.56 -116.98
CA SER A 813 -52.48 -4.66 -118.07
C SER A 813 -51.99 -6.10 -118.30
N GLU A 814 -51.99 -6.91 -117.25
CA GLU A 814 -51.47 -8.28 -117.22
C GLU A 814 -52.49 -9.28 -117.80
N PHE A 815 -53.77 -9.16 -117.42
CA PHE A 815 -54.86 -9.94 -118.03
C PHE A 815 -54.92 -9.79 -119.56
N LYS A 816 -54.59 -8.60 -120.08
CA LYS A 816 -54.49 -8.34 -121.54
C LYS A 816 -53.25 -8.99 -122.19
N ARG A 817 -52.21 -9.31 -121.43
CA ARG A 817 -51.02 -10.01 -121.94
C ARG A 817 -51.32 -11.50 -122.08
N ASN A 818 -51.83 -12.12 -121.00
CA ASN A 818 -52.06 -13.56 -120.90
C ASN A 818 -53.04 -14.08 -121.98
N THR A 819 -54.09 -13.31 -122.31
CA THR A 819 -55.03 -13.67 -123.41
C THR A 819 -54.38 -13.70 -124.80
N ASN A 820 -53.29 -12.95 -125.02
CA ASN A 820 -52.55 -12.95 -126.28
C ASN A 820 -51.47 -14.06 -126.33
N GLU A 821 -51.08 -14.60 -125.17
CA GLU A 821 -50.08 -15.67 -125.07
C GLU A 821 -50.73 -17.06 -125.20
N MET A 822 -51.89 -17.29 -124.59
CA MET A 822 -52.70 -18.51 -124.80
C MET A 822 -52.99 -18.78 -126.29
N LYS A 823 -53.11 -17.71 -127.10
CA LYS A 823 -53.34 -17.82 -128.55
C LYS A 823 -52.08 -18.21 -129.34
N LYS A 824 -50.89 -18.07 -128.78
CA LYS A 824 -49.61 -18.48 -129.38
C LYS A 824 -49.19 -19.91 -128.99
N GLU A 825 -49.54 -20.36 -127.79
CA GLU A 825 -49.21 -21.72 -127.35
C GLU A 825 -49.98 -22.79 -128.14
N LEU A 826 -51.21 -22.50 -128.58
CA LEU A 826 -52.02 -23.44 -129.35
C LEU A 826 -51.42 -23.75 -130.75
N ASP A 827 -50.66 -22.81 -131.32
CA ASP A 827 -49.89 -23.02 -132.56
C ASP A 827 -48.57 -23.77 -132.28
N LYS A 828 -47.90 -23.52 -131.14
CA LYS A 828 -46.66 -24.22 -130.75
C LYS A 828 -46.86 -25.71 -130.46
N ILE A 829 -47.96 -26.09 -129.80
CA ILE A 829 -48.27 -27.49 -129.48
C ILE A 829 -48.28 -28.35 -130.76
N ARG A 830 -48.80 -27.79 -131.86
CA ARG A 830 -48.84 -28.45 -133.18
C ARG A 830 -47.46 -28.65 -133.82
N GLY A 831 -46.47 -27.83 -133.46
CA GLY A 831 -45.07 -27.96 -133.92
C GLY A 831 -44.25 -28.95 -133.08
N LEU A 832 -44.40 -28.92 -131.75
CA LEU A 832 -43.62 -29.77 -130.83
C LEU A 832 -43.88 -31.27 -131.02
N GLN A 833 -45.10 -31.65 -131.40
CA GLN A 833 -45.44 -33.06 -131.67
C GLN A 833 -44.73 -33.65 -132.90
N MET A 834 -44.14 -32.81 -133.77
CA MET A 834 -43.36 -33.25 -134.92
C MET A 834 -41.86 -33.43 -134.59
N GLN A 835 -41.34 -32.69 -133.61
CA GLN A 835 -39.92 -32.71 -133.23
C GLN A 835 -39.54 -33.85 -132.25
N LEU A 836 -40.52 -34.48 -131.60
CA LEU A 836 -40.26 -35.54 -130.60
C LEU A 836 -39.75 -36.86 -131.22
N ASN A 837 -40.00 -37.11 -132.51
CA ASN A 837 -39.63 -38.37 -133.16
C ASN A 837 -38.15 -38.47 -133.54
N ASP A 838 -37.50 -37.36 -133.87
CA ASP A 838 -36.14 -37.35 -134.41
C ASP A 838 -35.05 -37.46 -133.32
N CYS A 839 -35.37 -37.13 -132.06
CA CYS A 839 -34.40 -37.08 -130.97
C CYS A 839 -34.07 -38.46 -130.33
N LYS A 840 -34.10 -39.55 -131.11
CA LYS A 840 -33.87 -40.93 -130.65
C LYS A 840 -32.43 -41.44 -130.78
N HIS A 841 -31.46 -40.59 -131.11
CA HIS A 841 -30.09 -41.02 -131.46
C HIS A 841 -28.95 -40.20 -130.77
N SER A 842 -28.75 -40.37 -129.45
CA SER A 842 -27.41 -40.18 -128.84
C SER A 842 -27.25 -40.93 -127.50
N LYS A 843 -26.29 -41.86 -127.49
CA LYS A 843 -25.97 -42.89 -126.49
C LYS A 843 -25.43 -42.37 -125.15
N LEU A 844 -25.75 -43.07 -124.04
CA LEU A 844 -24.74 -43.68 -123.13
C LEU A 844 -25.35 -44.61 -122.05
N ILE A 845 -24.78 -45.83 -121.94
CA ILE A 845 -24.97 -46.86 -120.87
C ILE A 845 -26.35 -47.58 -120.83
N THR A 846 -26.34 -48.86 -120.43
CA THR A 846 -27.50 -49.79 -120.34
C THR A 846 -27.69 -50.37 -118.93
N HIS A 847 -28.91 -50.87 -118.65
CA HIS A 847 -29.42 -51.10 -117.29
C HIS A 847 -28.98 -52.43 -116.62
N GLU A 848 -28.66 -53.46 -117.40
CA GLU A 848 -28.49 -54.85 -116.92
C GLU A 848 -27.31 -55.04 -115.94
N LYS A 849 -26.29 -54.19 -116.00
CA LYS A 849 -25.10 -54.29 -115.12
C LYS A 849 -25.37 -53.89 -113.67
N PHE A 850 -26.52 -53.29 -113.37
CA PHE A 850 -26.83 -52.80 -112.02
C PHE A 850 -27.38 -53.91 -111.11
N GLU A 851 -28.26 -54.77 -111.62
CA GLU A 851 -28.95 -55.79 -110.79
C GLU A 851 -28.01 -56.90 -110.32
N SER A 852 -27.10 -57.37 -111.20
CA SER A 852 -26.13 -58.43 -110.87
C SER A 852 -25.20 -58.08 -109.70
N ALA A 853 -24.98 -56.80 -109.40
CA ALA A 853 -24.13 -56.36 -108.28
C ALA A 853 -24.86 -56.44 -106.92
N CYS A 854 -26.20 -56.52 -106.91
CA CYS A 854 -26.99 -56.52 -105.69
C CYS A 854 -27.13 -57.92 -105.07
N GLU A 855 -27.12 -58.99 -105.86
CA GLU A 855 -27.24 -60.37 -105.36
C GLU A 855 -25.97 -60.89 -104.69
N GLU A 856 -24.79 -60.49 -105.19
CA GLU A 856 -23.50 -60.96 -104.69
C GLU A 856 -23.22 -60.46 -103.26
N LEU A 857 -23.67 -59.24 -102.94
CA LEU A 857 -23.50 -58.60 -101.63
C LEU A 857 -24.25 -59.35 -100.51
N ASN A 858 -25.47 -59.82 -100.77
CA ASN A 858 -26.28 -60.55 -99.78
C ASN A 858 -25.64 -61.90 -99.39
N ASN A 859 -24.96 -62.55 -100.33
CA ASN A 859 -24.31 -63.85 -100.12
C ASN A 859 -22.98 -63.78 -99.34
N ALA A 860 -22.48 -62.58 -99.04
CA ALA A 860 -21.35 -62.37 -98.14
C ALA A 860 -21.81 -62.31 -96.67
N LEU A 861 -22.85 -61.50 -96.38
CA LEU A 861 -23.32 -61.18 -95.02
C LEU A 861 -23.66 -62.41 -94.17
N LEU A 862 -24.21 -63.47 -94.79
CA LEU A 862 -24.65 -64.68 -94.10
C LEU A 862 -23.49 -65.48 -93.48
N ARG A 863 -22.26 -65.36 -94.03
CA ARG A 863 -21.08 -66.11 -93.56
C ARG A 863 -20.49 -65.50 -92.30
N GLU A 864 -20.52 -64.16 -92.21
CA GLU A 864 -20.04 -63.38 -91.06
C GLU A 864 -20.70 -63.84 -89.75
N GLN A 865 -22.02 -64.05 -89.79
CA GLN A 865 -22.83 -64.37 -88.61
C GLN A 865 -22.51 -65.74 -87.99
N GLN A 866 -22.06 -66.72 -88.79
CA GLN A 866 -21.72 -68.06 -88.27
C GLN A 866 -20.39 -68.06 -87.50
N ALA A 867 -19.41 -67.25 -87.92
CA ALA A 867 -18.12 -67.14 -87.22
C ALA A 867 -18.29 -66.53 -85.81
N GLN A 868 -19.22 -65.59 -85.66
CA GLN A 868 -19.41 -64.83 -84.42
C GLN A 868 -19.90 -65.68 -83.23
N MET A 869 -20.60 -66.81 -83.47
CA MET A 869 -21.10 -67.64 -82.36
C MET A 869 -19.99 -68.44 -81.66
N LEU A 870 -19.04 -69.02 -82.41
CA LEU A 870 -17.97 -69.85 -81.85
C LEU A 870 -17.01 -69.07 -80.93
N LEU A 871 -16.83 -67.77 -81.18
CA LEU A 871 -16.05 -66.89 -80.29
C LEU A 871 -16.71 -66.70 -78.92
N ASN A 872 -18.04 -66.72 -78.84
CA ASN A 872 -18.77 -66.50 -77.58
C ASN A 872 -18.66 -67.71 -76.63
N GLU A 873 -18.68 -68.93 -77.16
CA GLU A 873 -18.52 -70.15 -76.32
C GLU A 873 -17.12 -70.22 -75.70
N GLN A 874 -16.07 -69.87 -76.45
CA GLN A 874 -14.69 -69.83 -75.92
C GLN A 874 -14.52 -68.75 -74.85
N ALA A 875 -15.20 -67.61 -74.97
CA ALA A 875 -15.17 -66.55 -73.96
C ALA A 875 -15.79 -66.98 -72.62
N GLN A 876 -16.87 -67.78 -72.62
CA GLN A 876 -17.51 -68.25 -71.38
C GLN A 876 -16.61 -69.18 -70.55
N GLN A 877 -15.87 -70.10 -71.20
CA GLN A 877 -15.00 -71.04 -70.47
C GLN A 877 -13.84 -70.36 -69.73
N LEU A 878 -13.30 -69.27 -70.30
CA LEU A 878 -12.29 -68.44 -69.62
C LEU A 878 -12.87 -67.71 -68.41
N GLN A 879 -14.13 -67.26 -68.48
CA GLN A 879 -14.77 -66.52 -67.40
C GLN A 879 -14.98 -67.36 -66.14
N GLU A 880 -15.35 -68.64 -66.27
CA GLU A 880 -15.55 -69.52 -65.10
C GLU A 880 -14.24 -69.80 -64.34
N LEU A 881 -13.13 -70.00 -65.07
CA LEU A 881 -11.81 -70.19 -64.45
C LEU A 881 -11.37 -68.96 -63.65
N ASN A 882 -11.66 -67.74 -64.15
CA ASN A 882 -11.34 -66.50 -63.45
C ASN A 882 -12.09 -66.39 -62.11
N CYS A 883 -13.39 -66.72 -62.10
CA CYS A 883 -14.24 -66.69 -60.91
C CYS A 883 -13.71 -67.60 -59.77
N ARG A 884 -13.13 -68.76 -60.10
CA ARG A 884 -12.56 -69.69 -59.11
C ARG A 884 -11.24 -69.17 -58.52
N LEU A 885 -10.46 -68.41 -59.29
CA LEU A 885 -9.21 -67.79 -58.83
C LEU A 885 -9.49 -66.57 -57.95
N GLU A 886 -10.50 -65.76 -58.30
CA GLU A 886 -11.00 -64.66 -57.47
C GLU A 886 -11.46 -65.15 -56.08
N LEU A 887 -12.17 -66.29 -56.01
CA LEU A 887 -12.59 -66.90 -54.74
C LEU A 887 -11.40 -67.22 -53.83
N HIS A 888 -10.36 -67.90 -54.33
CA HIS A 888 -9.17 -68.18 -53.52
C HIS A 888 -8.43 -66.91 -53.09
N SER A 889 -8.37 -65.88 -53.94
CA SER A 889 -7.81 -64.57 -53.57
C SER A 889 -8.61 -63.87 -52.47
N SER A 890 -9.93 -64.09 -52.38
CA SER A 890 -10.77 -63.48 -51.35
C SER A 890 -10.52 -64.10 -49.96
N GLU A 891 -10.40 -65.42 -49.87
CA GLU A 891 -10.12 -66.07 -48.58
C GLU A 891 -8.74 -65.71 -48.01
N GLU A 892 -7.75 -65.40 -48.85
CA GLU A 892 -6.45 -64.93 -48.40
C GLU A 892 -6.51 -63.45 -47.97
N ALA A 893 -7.35 -62.63 -48.59
CA ALA A 893 -7.61 -61.26 -48.16
C ALA A 893 -8.25 -61.22 -46.76
N ASP A 894 -9.26 -62.05 -46.47
CA ASP A 894 -9.94 -62.10 -45.16
C ASP A 894 -8.99 -62.50 -44.01
N LYS A 895 -8.09 -63.46 -44.28
CA LYS A 895 -7.05 -63.90 -43.33
C LYS A 895 -6.04 -62.77 -43.05
N ASN A 896 -5.68 -61.99 -44.07
CA ASN A 896 -4.83 -60.82 -43.89
C ASN A 896 -5.55 -59.65 -43.20
N GLN A 897 -6.86 -59.44 -43.45
CA GLN A 897 -7.66 -58.42 -42.78
C GLN A 897 -7.76 -58.68 -41.27
N THR A 898 -8.13 -59.90 -40.86
CA THR A 898 -8.24 -60.25 -39.44
C THR A 898 -6.92 -60.13 -38.68
N LEU A 899 -5.78 -60.44 -39.33
CA LEU A 899 -4.45 -60.19 -38.78
C LEU A 899 -4.16 -58.68 -38.64
N GLY A 900 -4.54 -57.88 -39.65
CA GLY A 900 -4.46 -56.42 -39.62
C GLY A 900 -5.31 -55.77 -38.53
N GLU A 901 -6.52 -56.29 -38.27
CA GLU A 901 -7.41 -55.83 -37.21
C GLU A 901 -6.83 -56.11 -35.81
N ALA A 902 -6.20 -57.27 -35.60
CA ALA A 902 -5.51 -57.58 -34.35
C ALA A 902 -4.31 -56.64 -34.09
N VAL A 903 -3.49 -56.38 -35.14
CA VAL A 903 -2.38 -55.41 -35.08
C VAL A 903 -2.89 -53.99 -34.81
N LYS A 904 -4.02 -53.60 -35.43
CA LYS A 904 -4.68 -52.32 -35.20
C LYS A 904 -5.12 -52.17 -33.75
N CYS A 905 -5.81 -53.15 -33.17
CA CYS A 905 -6.24 -53.15 -31.76
C CYS A 905 -5.06 -53.00 -30.79
N LEU A 906 -3.95 -53.72 -31.03
CA LEU A 906 -2.72 -53.57 -30.26
C LEU A 906 -2.11 -52.17 -30.39
N SER A 907 -2.15 -51.56 -31.57
CA SER A 907 -1.69 -50.19 -31.80
C SER A 907 -2.56 -49.15 -31.06
N GLU A 908 -3.88 -49.36 -31.02
CA GLU A 908 -4.84 -48.49 -30.35
C GLU A 908 -4.68 -48.57 -28.82
N ALA A 909 -4.51 -49.78 -28.25
CA ALA A 909 -4.21 -49.97 -26.84
C ALA A 909 -2.86 -49.31 -26.44
N LYS A 910 -1.82 -49.46 -27.26
CA LYS A 910 -0.51 -48.80 -27.06
C LYS A 910 -0.61 -47.27 -27.13
N MET A 911 -1.48 -46.73 -27.96
CA MET A 911 -1.75 -45.29 -28.03
C MET A 911 -2.61 -44.80 -26.86
N GLU A 912 -3.58 -45.58 -26.39
CA GLU A 912 -4.38 -45.22 -25.21
C GLU A 912 -3.54 -45.21 -23.93
N LEU A 913 -2.63 -46.17 -23.75
CA LEU A 913 -1.65 -46.15 -22.65
C LEU A 913 -0.83 -44.85 -22.65
N ARG A 914 -0.41 -44.37 -23.82
CA ARG A 914 0.27 -43.07 -23.97
C ARG A 914 -0.63 -41.88 -23.63
N ARG A 915 -1.93 -41.92 -23.95
CA ARG A 915 -2.89 -40.88 -23.54
C ARG A 915 -3.11 -40.87 -22.02
N LYS A 916 -3.21 -42.05 -21.38
CA LYS A 916 -3.31 -42.16 -19.91
C LYS A 916 -2.05 -41.64 -19.22
N ASP A 917 -0.85 -42.00 -19.70
CA ASP A 917 0.41 -41.47 -19.18
C ASP A 917 0.53 -39.94 -19.35
N GLN A 918 0.16 -39.38 -20.51
CA GLN A 918 0.06 -37.93 -20.68
C GLN A 918 -0.93 -37.28 -19.71
N SER A 919 -2.08 -37.92 -19.47
CA SER A 919 -3.09 -37.46 -18.51
C SER A 919 -2.58 -37.51 -17.06
N LEU A 920 -1.82 -38.54 -16.69
CA LEU A 920 -1.17 -38.64 -15.37
C LEU A 920 -0.10 -37.56 -15.18
N ARG A 921 0.69 -37.26 -16.22
CA ARG A 921 1.67 -36.15 -16.20
C ARG A 921 0.98 -34.78 -16.07
N GLN A 922 -0.20 -34.59 -16.67
CA GLN A 922 -1.03 -33.40 -16.47
C GLN A 922 -1.59 -33.34 -15.04
N LEU A 923 -2.17 -34.43 -14.54
CA LEU A 923 -2.71 -34.51 -13.18
C LEU A 923 -1.63 -34.25 -12.11
N ASN A 924 -0.41 -34.75 -12.31
CA ASN A 924 0.72 -34.50 -11.41
C ASN A 924 1.18 -33.03 -11.42
N ARG A 925 1.08 -32.33 -12.57
CA ARG A 925 1.28 -30.87 -12.64
C ARG A 925 0.17 -30.11 -11.88
N HIS A 926 -1.09 -30.57 -11.96
CA HIS A 926 -2.17 -29.98 -11.17
C HIS A 926 -2.01 -30.25 -9.67
N LEU A 927 -1.56 -31.43 -9.27
CA LEU A 927 -1.28 -31.77 -7.87
C LEU A 927 -0.13 -30.92 -7.31
N THR A 928 1.00 -30.84 -8.00
CA THR A 928 2.13 -29.99 -7.57
C THR A 928 1.81 -28.48 -7.60
N GLN A 929 0.88 -28.04 -8.45
CA GLN A 929 0.33 -26.68 -8.40
C GLN A 929 -0.55 -26.48 -7.15
N LEU A 930 -1.46 -27.41 -6.85
CA LEU A 930 -2.30 -27.38 -5.65
C LEU A 930 -1.46 -27.44 -4.35
N GLU A 931 -0.34 -28.16 -4.33
CA GLU A 931 0.60 -28.17 -3.21
C GLU A 931 1.37 -26.84 -3.05
N GLN A 932 1.60 -26.09 -4.12
CA GLN A 932 2.17 -24.74 -4.05
C GLN A 932 1.13 -23.74 -3.57
N ASP A 933 -0.10 -23.81 -4.09
CA ASP A 933 -1.18 -22.90 -3.70
C ASP A 933 -1.70 -23.18 -2.28
N LYS A 934 -1.67 -24.44 -1.82
CA LYS A 934 -1.84 -24.80 -0.41
C LYS A 934 -0.78 -24.13 0.46
N ARG A 935 0.51 -24.24 0.14
CA ARG A 935 1.60 -23.62 0.91
C ARG A 935 1.49 -22.10 0.95
N ARG A 936 1.13 -21.46 -0.18
CA ARG A 936 0.81 -20.02 -0.25
C ARG A 936 -0.40 -19.65 0.62
N LEU A 937 -1.43 -20.49 0.66
CA LEU A 937 -2.61 -20.25 1.50
C LEU A 937 -2.26 -20.37 3.00
N GLU A 938 -1.45 -21.36 3.38
CA GLU A 938 -0.93 -21.50 4.74
C GLU A 938 -0.03 -20.33 5.14
N GLU A 939 0.75 -19.78 4.21
CA GLU A 939 1.55 -18.57 4.40
C GLU A 939 0.66 -17.32 4.59
N ASN A 940 -0.30 -17.09 3.69
CA ASN A 940 -1.30 -16.03 3.82
C ASN A 940 -2.11 -16.13 5.13
N ILE A 941 -2.39 -17.34 5.62
CA ILE A 941 -3.05 -17.56 6.91
C ILE A 941 -2.14 -17.17 8.07
N ARG A 942 -0.86 -17.58 8.07
CA ARG A 942 0.12 -17.16 9.10
C ARG A 942 0.30 -15.64 9.13
N ASP A 943 0.34 -14.99 7.97
CA ASP A 943 0.42 -13.53 7.84
C ASP A 943 -0.85 -12.85 8.37
N ALA A 944 -2.03 -13.38 8.03
CA ALA A 944 -3.31 -12.87 8.54
C ALA A 944 -3.42 -13.05 10.07
N GLU A 945 -3.02 -14.18 10.62
CA GLU A 945 -2.95 -14.38 12.07
C GLU A 945 -1.93 -13.42 12.72
N SER A 946 -0.76 -13.19 12.10
CA SER A 946 0.24 -12.25 12.59
C SER A 946 -0.32 -10.82 12.64
N ALA A 947 -0.97 -10.38 11.56
CA ALA A 947 -1.66 -9.10 11.50
C ALA A 947 -2.79 -8.99 12.55
N LEU A 948 -3.55 -10.06 12.80
CA LEU A 948 -4.58 -10.10 13.84
C LEU A 948 -3.99 -10.04 15.26
N ARG A 949 -2.86 -10.72 15.52
CA ARG A 949 -2.11 -10.64 16.80
C ARG A 949 -1.57 -9.24 17.03
N MET A 950 -1.04 -8.58 16.01
CA MET A 950 -0.58 -7.18 16.11
C MET A 950 -1.75 -6.23 16.35
N ALA A 951 -2.83 -6.33 15.57
CA ALA A 951 -4.03 -5.52 15.75
C ALA A 951 -4.77 -5.77 17.09
N ALA A 952 -4.48 -6.87 17.80
CA ALA A 952 -4.89 -7.08 19.18
C ALA A 952 -3.99 -6.33 20.17
N LYS A 953 -2.66 -6.48 20.05
CA LYS A 953 -1.67 -5.73 20.86
C LYS A 953 -1.85 -4.22 20.73
N ASP A 954 -2.12 -3.71 19.53
CA ASP A 954 -2.33 -2.27 19.30
C ASP A 954 -3.57 -1.75 20.05
N LYS A 955 -4.66 -2.53 20.09
CA LYS A 955 -5.85 -2.20 20.90
C LYS A 955 -5.53 -2.20 22.38
N GLU A 956 -4.79 -3.19 22.87
CA GLU A 956 -4.35 -3.24 24.27
C GLU A 956 -3.47 -2.03 24.65
N CYS A 957 -2.55 -1.62 23.76
CA CYS A 957 -1.76 -0.40 23.90
C CYS A 957 -2.65 0.87 23.96
N VAL A 958 -3.65 0.98 23.09
CA VAL A 958 -4.62 2.09 23.11
C VAL A 958 -5.42 2.09 24.41
N VAL A 959 -5.92 0.94 24.87
CA VAL A 959 -6.64 0.79 26.15
C VAL A 959 -5.74 1.19 27.33
N TYR A 960 -4.49 0.75 27.34
CA TYR A 960 -3.51 1.09 28.37
C TYR A 960 -3.23 2.59 28.40
N HIS A 961 -3.00 3.21 27.23
CA HIS A 961 -2.81 4.66 27.13
C HIS A 961 -4.05 5.43 27.60
N MET A 962 -5.25 5.02 27.18
CA MET A 962 -6.52 5.65 27.58
C MET A 962 -6.75 5.56 29.10
N ARG A 963 -6.51 4.40 29.73
CA ARG A 963 -6.53 4.25 31.20
C ARG A 963 -5.50 5.14 31.87
N THR A 964 -4.29 5.22 31.32
CA THR A 964 -3.18 6.00 31.89
C THR A 964 -3.53 7.50 31.89
N VAL A 965 -3.96 8.06 30.76
CA VAL A 965 -4.41 9.46 30.66
C VAL A 965 -5.63 9.70 31.56
N GLY A 966 -6.62 8.81 31.57
CA GLY A 966 -7.75 8.88 32.49
C GLY A 966 -7.35 8.88 33.98
N SER A 967 -6.27 8.18 34.35
CA SER A 967 -5.73 8.19 35.71
C SER A 967 -4.97 9.49 36.05
N MET A 968 -4.26 10.09 35.08
CA MET A 968 -3.62 11.39 35.27
C MET A 968 -4.65 12.50 35.44
N LEU A 969 -5.68 12.52 34.58
CA LEU A 969 -6.82 13.44 34.70
C LEU A 969 -7.49 13.32 36.08
N ARG A 970 -7.72 12.08 36.56
CA ARG A 970 -8.25 11.87 37.90
C ARG A 970 -7.35 12.43 39.00
N LYS A 971 -6.03 12.20 38.95
CA LYS A 971 -5.07 12.79 39.89
C LYS A 971 -5.11 14.32 39.89
N VAL A 972 -5.20 14.95 38.72
CA VAL A 972 -5.31 16.41 38.58
C VAL A 972 -6.62 16.93 39.18
N ARG A 973 -7.75 16.30 38.87
CA ARG A 973 -9.07 16.60 39.46
C ARG A 973 -9.02 16.53 41.00
N ASP A 974 -8.41 15.47 41.52
CA ASP A 974 -8.33 15.21 42.95
C ASP A 974 -7.38 16.21 43.64
N GLN A 975 -6.27 16.59 43.01
CA GLN A 975 -5.40 17.68 43.46
C GLN A 975 -6.09 19.05 43.48
N ILE A 976 -6.86 19.41 42.46
CA ILE A 976 -7.64 20.66 42.43
C ILE A 976 -8.74 20.63 43.50
N SER A 977 -9.33 19.46 43.76
CA SER A 977 -10.33 19.29 44.83
C SER A 977 -9.70 19.45 46.22
N LEU A 978 -8.48 18.92 46.43
CA LEU A 978 -7.72 19.10 47.67
C LEU A 978 -7.29 20.56 47.88
N SER A 979 -6.82 21.26 46.84
CA SER A 979 -6.44 22.68 46.96
C SER A 979 -7.63 23.59 47.27
N ARG A 980 -8.83 23.27 46.74
CA ARG A 980 -10.07 23.95 47.09
C ARG A 980 -10.43 23.82 48.58
N SER A 981 -10.18 22.65 49.19
CA SER A 981 -10.47 22.39 50.60
C SER A 981 -9.68 23.25 51.59
N ALA A 982 -8.55 23.83 51.16
CA ALA A 982 -7.75 24.74 51.98
C ALA A 982 -8.15 26.23 51.85
N ALA A 983 -8.96 26.58 50.85
CA ALA A 983 -9.06 27.97 50.37
C ALA A 983 -10.43 28.65 50.58
N SER A 984 -11.53 27.93 50.81
CA SER A 984 -12.86 28.55 51.02
C SER A 984 -13.76 27.83 52.01
N ARG A 985 -13.84 28.36 53.24
CA ARG A 985 -14.89 28.02 54.22
C ARG A 985 -16.14 28.88 53.98
N ASN A 986 -16.83 28.63 52.86
CA ASN A 986 -18.21 29.07 52.61
C ASN A 986 -18.81 28.27 51.45
N ASP A 987 -20.11 27.95 51.56
CA ASP A 987 -20.81 27.05 50.63
C ASP A 987 -21.04 27.64 49.24
N PHE A 988 -21.02 26.76 48.23
CA PHE A 988 -22.07 26.68 47.20
C PHE A 988 -21.94 25.34 46.45
N ALA A 989 -22.76 24.36 46.83
CA ALA A 989 -22.86 23.06 46.16
C ALA A 989 -23.72 23.15 44.89
N LEU A 990 -23.14 23.66 43.80
CA LEU A 990 -23.78 23.63 42.49
C LEU A 990 -23.94 22.17 42.01
N GLN A 991 -25.20 21.71 41.86
CA GLN A 991 -25.49 20.41 41.26
C GLN A 991 -25.02 20.39 39.81
N LEU A 992 -24.18 19.41 39.44
CA LEU A 992 -23.72 19.26 38.06
C LEU A 992 -24.88 18.88 37.14
N PRO A 993 -25.01 19.52 35.96
CA PRO A 993 -25.85 19.01 34.88
C PRO A 993 -25.40 17.61 34.48
N LYS A 994 -26.26 16.61 34.68
CA LYS A 994 -26.01 15.23 34.23
C LYS A 994 -26.13 15.15 32.71
N LEU A 995 -25.03 15.38 31.99
CA LEU A 995 -24.95 15.04 30.57
C LEU A 995 -25.08 13.51 30.42
N HIS A 996 -26.21 13.06 29.87
CA HIS A 996 -26.43 11.65 29.53
C HIS A 996 -25.44 11.25 28.43
N LEU A 997 -24.45 10.44 28.79
CA LEU A 997 -23.37 10.01 27.88
C LEU A 997 -23.81 8.85 26.96
N GLU A 998 -25.06 8.88 26.52
CA GLU A 998 -25.74 7.81 25.78
C GLU A 998 -25.42 7.83 24.28
N THR A 999 -24.77 8.87 23.76
CA THR A 999 -24.42 9.05 22.34
C THR A 999 -23.46 7.99 21.78
N PHE A 1000 -22.89 7.12 22.62
CA PHE A 1000 -22.09 5.96 22.20
C PHE A 1000 -22.89 4.65 22.11
N ALA A 1001 -24.22 4.69 22.25
CA ALA A 1001 -25.11 3.52 22.20
C ALA A 1001 -25.36 2.97 20.77
N MET A 1002 -24.30 2.72 20.00
CA MET A 1002 -24.37 1.71 18.92
C MET A 1002 -24.27 0.32 19.56
N GLU A 1003 -25.31 -0.50 19.38
CA GLU A 1003 -25.52 -1.72 20.19
C GLU A 1003 -24.40 -2.77 20.09
N GLY A 1004 -23.62 -2.77 19.00
CA GLY A 1004 -22.48 -3.67 18.81
C GLY A 1004 -21.18 -3.29 19.56
N LEU A 1005 -21.11 -2.15 20.25
CA LEU A 1005 -19.89 -1.66 20.92
C LEU A 1005 -19.96 -1.67 22.46
N LYS A 1006 -21.13 -1.98 23.03
CA LYS A 1006 -21.40 -1.93 24.46
C LYS A 1006 -20.50 -2.93 25.23
N GLY A 1007 -19.70 -2.43 26.18
CA GLY A 1007 -18.83 -3.26 27.03
C GLY A 1007 -17.42 -3.57 26.51
N ARG A 1008 -17.03 -3.08 25.32
CA ARG A 1008 -15.65 -3.26 24.82
C ARG A 1008 -14.62 -2.48 25.66
N PRO A 1009 -13.45 -3.06 26.03
CA PRO A 1009 -12.45 -2.40 26.89
C PRO A 1009 -11.96 -1.04 26.39
N GLU A 1010 -11.86 -0.86 25.07
CA GLU A 1010 -11.50 0.39 24.39
C GLU A 1010 -12.54 1.49 24.69
N VAL A 1011 -13.82 1.14 24.54
CA VAL A 1011 -14.96 2.04 24.75
C VAL A 1011 -15.08 2.42 26.22
N VAL A 1012 -14.92 1.45 27.12
CA VAL A 1012 -14.94 1.69 28.58
C VAL A 1012 -13.77 2.59 29.02
N ALA A 1013 -12.56 2.38 28.49
CA ALA A 1013 -11.41 3.22 28.80
C ALA A 1013 -11.58 4.66 28.25
N CYS A 1014 -12.07 4.81 27.03
CA CYS A 1014 -12.39 6.10 26.42
C CYS A 1014 -13.48 6.84 27.22
N GLN A 1015 -14.58 6.17 27.57
CA GLN A 1015 -15.67 6.73 28.37
C GLN A 1015 -15.18 7.20 29.75
N ALA A 1016 -14.32 6.41 30.41
CA ALA A 1016 -13.72 6.79 31.69
C ALA A 1016 -12.78 8.00 31.58
N MET A 1017 -12.03 8.14 30.47
CA MET A 1017 -11.21 9.32 30.20
C MET A 1017 -12.08 10.56 29.96
N ILE A 1018 -13.06 10.49 29.06
CA ILE A 1018 -13.96 11.60 28.71
C ILE A 1018 -14.68 12.13 29.95
N LYS A 1019 -15.18 11.23 30.82
CA LYS A 1019 -15.76 11.62 32.10
C LYS A 1019 -14.76 12.35 33.00
N SER A 1020 -13.54 11.80 33.15
CA SER A 1020 -12.50 12.41 33.99
C SER A 1020 -12.03 13.77 33.45
N PHE A 1021 -12.04 13.98 32.13
CA PHE A 1021 -11.79 15.28 31.51
C PHE A 1021 -12.93 16.28 31.77
N MET A 1022 -14.18 15.85 31.59
CA MET A 1022 -15.35 16.70 31.82
C MET A 1022 -15.45 17.14 33.29
N ASP A 1023 -15.15 16.26 34.25
CA ASP A 1023 -15.05 16.59 35.68
C ASP A 1023 -14.09 17.78 35.91
N ILE A 1024 -12.90 17.77 35.28
CA ILE A 1024 -11.90 18.86 35.39
C ILE A 1024 -12.39 20.13 34.70
N TYR A 1025 -12.93 20.01 33.48
CA TYR A 1025 -13.39 21.17 32.71
C TYR A 1025 -14.47 21.96 33.46
N GLN A 1026 -15.42 21.26 34.10
CA GLN A 1026 -16.45 21.88 34.94
C GLN A 1026 -15.84 22.49 36.21
N LEU A 1027 -14.89 21.82 36.85
CA LEU A 1027 -14.20 22.32 38.05
C LEU A 1027 -13.35 23.58 37.77
N ALA A 1028 -12.68 23.63 36.62
CA ALA A 1028 -11.94 24.80 36.15
C ALA A 1028 -12.88 25.96 35.79
N SER A 1029 -13.97 25.69 35.05
CA SER A 1029 -14.99 26.69 34.72
C SER A 1029 -15.61 27.31 35.98
N ALA A 1030 -15.90 26.48 37.00
CA ALA A 1030 -16.38 26.96 38.29
C ALA A 1030 -15.34 27.82 39.04
N ARG A 1031 -14.04 27.51 38.94
CA ARG A 1031 -12.98 28.33 39.55
C ARG A 1031 -12.85 29.69 38.86
N ILE A 1032 -12.92 29.74 37.53
CA ILE A 1032 -12.95 31.01 36.76
C ILE A 1032 -14.15 31.85 37.22
N ALA A 1033 -15.36 31.28 37.27
CA ALA A 1033 -16.56 32.00 37.72
C ALA A 1033 -16.51 32.48 39.19
N THR A 1034 -15.71 31.84 40.07
CA THR A 1034 -15.44 32.38 41.42
C THR A 1034 -14.41 33.51 41.40
N LEU A 1035 -13.33 33.38 40.63
CA LEU A 1035 -12.32 34.43 40.46
C LEU A 1035 -12.90 35.69 39.82
N GLU A 1036 -13.84 35.57 38.88
CA GLU A 1036 -14.56 36.71 38.30
C GLU A 1036 -15.43 37.44 39.33
N LYS A 1037 -16.05 36.69 40.27
CA LYS A 1037 -16.80 37.26 41.41
C LYS A 1037 -15.88 37.91 42.44
N GLU A 1038 -14.73 37.31 42.73
CA GLU A 1038 -13.67 37.88 43.57
C GLU A 1038 -13.15 39.19 42.94
N MET A 1039 -12.82 39.19 41.64
CA MET A 1039 -12.36 40.39 40.91
C MET A 1039 -13.42 41.49 40.79
N THR A 1040 -14.69 41.17 40.58
CA THR A 1040 -15.76 42.18 40.54
C THR A 1040 -16.07 42.75 41.93
N SER A 1041 -16.00 41.93 42.98
CA SER A 1041 -16.03 42.38 44.38
C SER A 1041 -14.87 43.33 44.69
N HIS A 1042 -13.63 42.96 44.34
CA HIS A 1042 -12.47 43.84 44.52
C HIS A 1042 -12.57 45.15 43.72
N ARG A 1043 -13.06 45.12 42.47
CA ARG A 1043 -13.34 46.34 41.69
C ARG A 1043 -14.38 47.23 42.37
N SER A 1044 -15.44 46.65 42.93
CA SER A 1044 -16.46 47.37 43.71
C SER A 1044 -15.89 47.99 44.99
N HIS A 1045 -15.06 47.25 45.74
CA HIS A 1045 -14.40 47.76 46.92
C HIS A 1045 -13.39 48.87 46.60
N ILE A 1046 -12.61 48.73 45.51
CA ILE A 1046 -11.73 49.80 45.00
C ILE A 1046 -12.53 51.03 44.55
N ALA A 1047 -13.71 50.86 43.95
CA ALA A 1047 -14.59 51.97 43.60
C ALA A 1047 -15.15 52.67 44.87
N THR A 1048 -15.49 51.89 45.90
CA THR A 1048 -15.94 52.41 47.21
C THR A 1048 -14.83 53.19 47.90
N LEU A 1049 -13.62 52.63 48.00
CA LEU A 1049 -12.43 53.32 48.55
C LEU A 1049 -12.08 54.59 47.76
N LYS A 1050 -12.26 54.59 46.42
CA LYS A 1050 -12.09 55.81 45.60
C LYS A 1050 -13.18 56.85 45.88
N LEU A 1051 -14.42 56.43 46.13
CA LEU A 1051 -15.51 57.33 46.51
C LEU A 1051 -15.29 57.93 47.91
N GLU A 1052 -14.86 57.11 48.87
CA GLU A 1052 -14.49 57.54 50.22
C GLU A 1052 -13.29 58.50 50.20
N LEU A 1053 -12.24 58.19 49.44
CA LEU A 1053 -11.09 59.06 49.23
C LEU A 1053 -11.50 60.39 48.56
N HIS A 1054 -12.35 60.35 47.52
CA HIS A 1054 -12.88 61.56 46.89
C HIS A 1054 -13.73 62.38 47.87
N THR A 1055 -14.50 61.72 48.75
CA THR A 1055 -15.29 62.37 49.81
C THR A 1055 -14.39 63.00 50.88
N ALA A 1056 -13.27 62.35 51.22
CA ALA A 1056 -12.25 62.92 52.10
C ALA A 1056 -11.59 64.17 51.47
N CYS A 1057 -11.16 64.07 50.21
CA CYS A 1057 -10.62 65.21 49.46
C CYS A 1057 -11.64 66.36 49.32
N LEU A 1058 -12.94 66.07 49.25
CA LEU A 1058 -13.98 67.11 49.23
C LEU A 1058 -14.10 67.81 50.58
N ARG A 1059 -14.11 67.08 51.70
CA ARG A 1059 -14.09 67.68 53.06
C ARG A 1059 -12.82 68.52 53.30
N GLU A 1060 -11.68 68.08 52.76
CA GLU A 1060 -10.42 68.81 52.81
C GLU A 1060 -10.47 70.10 51.96
N ASN A 1061 -11.06 70.06 50.77
CA ASN A 1061 -11.28 71.27 49.95
C ASN A 1061 -12.32 72.23 50.55
N GLU A 1062 -13.39 71.73 51.17
CA GLU A 1062 -14.36 72.57 51.91
C GLU A 1062 -13.69 73.29 53.08
N SER A 1063 -12.71 72.67 53.75
CA SER A 1063 -11.92 73.33 54.80
C SER A 1063 -10.99 74.43 54.27
N LEU A 1064 -10.63 74.41 52.98
CA LEU A 1064 -9.72 75.36 52.33
C LEU A 1064 -10.41 76.51 51.59
N GLN A 1065 -11.71 76.41 51.29
CA GLN A 1065 -12.45 77.42 50.51
C GLN A 1065 -13.24 78.45 51.36
N SER A 1066 -13.04 78.47 52.68
CA SER A 1066 -13.78 79.37 53.60
C SER A 1066 -13.16 80.78 53.79
N THR A 1067 -12.13 81.16 53.01
CA THR A 1067 -11.35 82.41 53.29
C THR A 1067 -11.13 83.30 52.05
N GLY A 1068 -12.17 84.06 51.67
CA GLY A 1068 -12.12 85.10 50.63
C GLY A 1068 -12.33 84.59 49.20
N SER A 1069 -12.78 85.40 48.23
CA SER A 1069 -13.05 86.85 48.27
C SER A 1069 -14.43 87.21 47.69
N ARG A 1070 -14.82 88.48 47.83
CA ARG A 1070 -16.20 88.97 47.77
C ARG A 1070 -16.47 89.86 46.55
N ASN A 1071 -17.37 89.41 45.66
CA ASN A 1071 -17.99 90.16 44.55
C ASN A 1071 -17.01 90.57 43.41
N HIS A 1072 -17.39 90.85 42.15
CA HIS A 1072 -18.66 91.36 41.58
C HIS A 1072 -18.92 90.85 40.14
N SER A 1073 -20.19 90.94 39.70
CA SER A 1073 -20.68 91.08 38.29
C SER A 1073 -20.44 89.94 37.27
N ASN A 1074 -21.36 89.62 36.34
CA ASN A 1074 -22.74 90.08 36.09
C ASN A 1074 -23.57 89.03 35.28
N LEU A 1075 -24.90 89.25 35.24
CA LEU A 1075 -26.00 88.58 34.52
C LEU A 1075 -25.63 87.78 33.24
N SER A 1076 -26.24 86.62 32.91
CA SER A 1076 -27.70 86.35 32.74
C SER A 1076 -27.97 84.83 32.87
N ILE A 1077 -29.02 84.29 33.55
CA ILE A 1077 -30.48 84.35 33.30
C ILE A 1077 -30.86 83.78 31.91
N PRO A 1078 -31.74 82.75 31.76
CA PRO A 1078 -32.25 81.70 32.67
C PRO A 1078 -31.75 80.28 32.20
N SER A 1079 -32.33 79.06 32.34
CA SER A 1079 -33.67 78.56 32.74
C SER A 1079 -33.68 77.13 33.34
N ARG A 1080 -34.48 76.96 34.41
CA ARG A 1080 -35.26 75.81 34.92
C ARG A 1080 -35.35 74.44 34.17
N ALA A 1081 -34.62 73.45 34.71
CA ALA A 1081 -35.07 72.09 35.12
C ALA A 1081 -35.49 70.98 34.10
N ALA A 1082 -35.59 69.76 34.67
CA ALA A 1082 -36.17 68.50 34.18
C ALA A 1082 -35.26 67.48 33.41
N LEU A 1083 -35.06 66.34 34.08
CA LEU A 1083 -34.78 64.98 33.58
C LEU A 1083 -35.96 64.44 32.72
N PRO A 1084 -35.83 63.28 32.00
CA PRO A 1084 -34.64 62.62 31.44
C PRO A 1084 -34.87 62.06 30.00
N ALA A 1085 -33.93 61.21 29.56
CA ALA A 1085 -34.08 60.07 28.62
C ALA A 1085 -33.96 60.28 27.09
N ASP A 1086 -33.02 59.49 26.53
CA ASP A 1086 -33.02 58.77 25.24
C ASP A 1086 -33.69 59.37 23.99
N THR A 1087 -32.87 59.63 22.96
CA THR A 1087 -33.09 59.00 21.64
C THR A 1087 -31.84 59.04 20.73
N VAL A 1088 -31.49 57.87 20.18
CA VAL A 1088 -31.04 57.56 18.79
C VAL A 1088 -30.29 58.64 17.97
N GLY A 1089 -29.15 58.28 17.34
CA GLY A 1089 -28.72 58.97 16.12
C GLY A 1089 -27.30 58.76 15.56
N VAL A 1090 -27.01 57.58 14.99
CA VAL A 1090 -26.08 57.31 13.84
C VAL A 1090 -24.92 58.30 13.55
N GLY A 1091 -23.67 57.83 13.60
CA GLY A 1091 -22.51 58.55 13.05
C GLY A 1091 -21.24 57.69 12.93
N ASN A 1092 -20.92 57.24 11.71
CA ASN A 1092 -19.79 56.33 11.43
C ASN A 1092 -18.41 56.92 11.79
N PHE A 1093 -17.46 56.07 12.23
CA PHE A 1093 -16.26 55.71 11.45
C PHE A 1093 -15.56 54.47 12.05
N LEU A 1094 -14.70 53.81 11.27
CA LEU A 1094 -14.13 52.49 11.59
C LEU A 1094 -12.88 52.56 12.48
N SER A 1095 -12.61 51.46 13.20
CA SER A 1095 -11.27 50.85 13.23
C SER A 1095 -11.29 49.38 13.63
N LEU A 1096 -10.56 48.55 12.87
CA LEU A 1096 -9.94 47.27 13.25
C LEU A 1096 -10.86 46.19 13.87
N GLN A 1097 -11.49 45.41 12.99
CA GLN A 1097 -11.99 44.08 13.34
C GLN A 1097 -10.82 43.10 13.47
N ALA A 1098 -10.67 42.45 14.62
CA ALA A 1098 -9.71 41.36 14.80
C ALA A 1098 -10.13 40.09 14.05
N GLU A 1099 -9.16 39.32 13.59
CA GLU A 1099 -9.38 38.08 12.85
C GLU A 1099 -10.01 36.99 13.75
N LEU A 1100 -10.98 36.25 13.21
CA LEU A 1100 -11.59 35.09 13.87
C LEU A 1100 -11.16 33.83 13.14
N ASP A 1101 -10.34 33.01 13.80
CA ASP A 1101 -9.89 31.69 13.31
C ASP A 1101 -11.06 30.70 13.19
N THR A 1102 -11.75 30.70 12.03
CA THR A 1102 -12.80 29.73 11.72
C THR A 1102 -12.22 28.40 11.23
N THR A 1103 -11.46 27.70 12.07
CA THR A 1103 -10.91 26.36 11.81
C THR A 1103 -11.83 25.23 12.32
N TYR A 1104 -13.12 25.26 11.96
CA TYR A 1104 -14.09 24.21 12.35
C TYR A 1104 -15.18 23.91 11.30
N ALA A 1105 -14.78 23.44 10.11
CA ALA A 1105 -15.72 23.09 9.03
C ALA A 1105 -15.27 21.98 8.06
N PHE A 1106 -14.60 20.90 8.52
CA PHE A 1106 -14.34 19.74 7.66
C PHE A 1106 -14.26 18.40 8.41
N LEU A 1107 -15.42 17.74 8.59
CA LEU A 1107 -15.58 16.27 8.73
C LEU A 1107 -17.06 15.93 8.97
N LYS A 1108 -17.91 16.02 7.93
CA LYS A 1108 -19.29 15.52 7.99
C LYS A 1108 -19.85 15.20 6.59
N GLU A 1109 -19.40 14.09 6.01
CA GLU A 1109 -20.25 13.14 5.26
C GLU A 1109 -19.41 11.94 4.78
N THR A 1110 -19.44 10.87 5.57
CA THR A 1110 -19.12 9.50 5.15
C THR A 1110 -19.81 8.57 6.14
N PHE A 1111 -20.27 7.40 5.65
CA PHE A 1111 -21.24 6.50 6.32
C PHE A 1111 -22.69 7.01 6.39
N ILE A 1112 -23.52 6.51 5.47
CA ILE A 1112 -24.67 5.64 5.78
C ILE A 1112 -25.04 4.88 4.48
N ASN A 1113 -25.69 3.71 4.61
CA ASN A 1113 -26.15 2.81 3.54
C ASN A 1113 -25.11 1.89 2.85
N THR A 1114 -24.58 0.93 3.62
CA THR A 1114 -24.27 -0.42 3.08
C THR A 1114 -25.14 -1.44 3.81
N ALA A 1115 -26.25 -1.84 3.18
CA ALA A 1115 -27.12 -2.94 3.60
C ALA A 1115 -27.34 -3.89 2.41
N PRO A 1116 -27.54 -5.20 2.63
CA PRO A 1116 -27.02 -6.20 1.69
C PRO A 1116 -28.07 -6.81 0.75
N HIS A 1117 -27.79 -6.91 -0.55
CA HIS A 1117 -28.50 -7.83 -1.44
C HIS A 1117 -27.62 -8.48 -2.52
N ALA A 1118 -27.82 -9.80 -2.62
CA ALA A 1118 -27.57 -10.73 -3.74
C ALA A 1118 -26.87 -10.23 -5.02
N LEU A 1119 -25.72 -10.84 -5.33
CA LEU A 1119 -25.21 -10.95 -6.70
C LEU A 1119 -25.78 -12.21 -7.38
N THR A 1120 -26.87 -12.05 -8.13
CA THR A 1120 -27.31 -13.05 -9.11
C THR A 1120 -26.53 -12.94 -10.42
N SER A 1121 -26.21 -14.09 -11.03
CA SER A 1121 -25.46 -14.21 -12.29
C SER A 1121 -26.14 -13.55 -13.51
N PRO A 1122 -25.34 -13.06 -14.48
CA PRO A 1122 -25.71 -13.22 -15.88
C PRO A 1122 -24.58 -13.81 -16.79
N ARG A 1123 -24.82 -15.04 -17.25
CA ARG A 1123 -24.61 -15.57 -18.63
C ARG A 1123 -23.30 -15.30 -19.43
N SER A 1124 -22.44 -16.34 -19.47
CA SER A 1124 -22.15 -17.24 -20.63
C SER A 1124 -21.84 -16.74 -22.07
N PHE A 1125 -20.75 -17.30 -22.65
CA PHE A 1125 -20.33 -17.37 -24.09
C PHE A 1125 -19.87 -16.04 -24.75
N PRO A 1126 -18.92 -16.03 -25.72
CA PRO A 1126 -18.85 -16.79 -27.00
C PRO A 1126 -18.00 -18.09 -26.94
N VAL A 1127 -18.13 -19.11 -27.81
CA VAL A 1127 -18.32 -19.25 -29.28
C VAL A 1127 -17.03 -19.17 -30.10
N THR A 1128 -16.70 -20.29 -30.74
CA THR A 1128 -15.58 -20.54 -31.67
C THR A 1128 -15.86 -20.03 -33.09
N MET A 1129 -14.83 -19.66 -33.84
CA MET A 1129 -14.67 -20.01 -35.27
C MET A 1129 -13.22 -19.75 -35.75
N SER A 1130 -12.89 -20.39 -36.87
CA SER A 1130 -11.55 -20.59 -37.44
C SER A 1130 -10.91 -19.37 -38.12
N ALA A 1131 -9.57 -19.35 -38.13
CA ALA A 1131 -8.78 -18.89 -39.29
C ALA A 1131 -7.71 -19.94 -39.62
N SER A 1132 -7.46 -20.19 -40.91
CA SER A 1132 -6.63 -21.30 -41.39
C SER A 1132 -5.26 -20.84 -41.89
N VAL A 1133 -4.22 -21.68 -41.70
CA VAL A 1133 -3.01 -21.66 -42.53
C VAL A 1133 -2.81 -23.04 -43.15
N LYS A 1134 -2.97 -23.16 -44.46
CA LYS A 1134 -2.35 -24.22 -45.26
C LYS A 1134 -0.97 -23.73 -45.68
N GLY A 1135 0.07 -24.51 -45.43
CA GLY A 1135 1.42 -24.24 -45.98
C GLY A 1135 1.62 -24.92 -47.34
N PRO A 1136 2.79 -24.70 -47.98
CA PRO A 1136 3.24 -25.49 -49.13
C PRO A 1136 4.24 -26.60 -48.72
N THR A 1137 3.96 -27.82 -49.16
CA THR A 1137 4.84 -28.73 -49.94
C THR A 1137 6.29 -28.30 -50.23
N GLN A 1138 7.32 -29.17 -50.24
CA GLN A 1138 7.41 -30.63 -49.96
C GLN A 1138 8.89 -31.13 -50.01
N ILE A 1139 9.13 -32.40 -49.65
CA ILE A 1139 10.27 -33.28 -50.04
C ILE A 1139 11.68 -32.94 -49.47
N GLY A 1140 12.42 -33.99 -49.06
CA GLY A 1140 13.90 -34.01 -49.15
C GLY A 1140 14.67 -34.61 -47.97
N LEU A 1141 14.79 -35.96 -47.94
CA LEU A 1141 15.58 -36.79 -46.99
C LEU A 1141 15.15 -36.73 -45.51
#